data_AF-A0A5X6D1W5-F1
#
_entry.id   AF-A0A5X6D1W5-F1
#
_cell.length_a   1.000
_cell.length_b   1.000
_cell.length_c   1.000
_cell.angle_alpha   90.00
_cell.angle_beta   90.00
_cell.angle_gamma   90.00
#
_symmetry.space_group_name_H-M   'P 1'
#
loop_
_entity.id
_entity.type
_entity.pdbx_description
1 polymer ?
#
loop_
_entity_poly.entity_id
_entity_poly.type
_entity_poly.pdbx_seq_one_letter_code
_entity_poly.pdbx_strand_id
1 'polypeptide(L)'
;MRNMYVVASELARGHSKVKAQVCASETHSPNKKSEYGQIIKATRNVLACAVAAALGFFSPLAMADNQVSYADAQPHVLDESTPPMTYSGVEDGAALYVSGVATVGWQSTTVKGTGLVIETTGGGANAPDGGKYVSKAISIDHYAILELTDTEITTDSIYSLGISAADGSTLTLTDSTLNIGGNYGVMTLYTGSAATLSNTIVEAANSSSAQVQQGSTLNVLDGSKITLAQGQINVVAGTTAADAGSTLNLSDSSVISAGTMSTIQGSNKADLNLTNATITHNNASGAAVQANNATTLDISGGNITSAGTGVYILASDANIDGATINADGDGIFITSKKRNTSYEDLNALTVTDANVTSKTVALNVDGSTTINDPIKLTNSTFTAPTAIKLGSKAAIQAENMTLTGNIVQTDTSSSSLSLSQKSTLTGRVDALSSTLSLDETSQWNMTDPSTVGNLTNDGGITLSNASGSTGTLLTVDKTLTLQDGSQINATLDTANSSPIIKAANVTLDGTLNLSSTATFVAPETDEHFGSVTLIDSQTAITTDFDSVTLDADTSAMPDYLTINAGVDANDNTNYELSTGLSWYAGANSARAAHGTFTVDADSTFTVTSELDETTANSNWNGSKLTKQGDGTLILSNTGNDYGDTEIDGGILAAKDAAALGTGDVTIAESATLELSQ
;
A
#
# COMPACT_ATOMS: atom_id res chain seq x y z
N MET A 1 -30.40 -47.33 -63.65
CA MET A 1 -29.83 -48.48 -62.92
C MET A 1 -28.33 -48.53 -63.17
N ARG A 2 -27.53 -48.32 -62.14
CA ARG A 2 -26.11 -48.70 -62.12
C ARG A 2 -25.93 -49.54 -60.86
N ASN A 3 -25.65 -50.83 -61.04
CA ASN A 3 -25.38 -51.76 -59.96
C ASN A 3 -23.94 -51.52 -59.49
N MET A 4 -23.78 -51.24 -58.20
CA MET A 4 -22.49 -51.19 -57.54
C MET A 4 -22.47 -52.32 -56.52
N TYR A 5 -21.60 -53.30 -56.72
CA TYR A 5 -21.36 -54.36 -55.75
C TYR A 5 -20.08 -54.00 -54.97
N VAL A 6 -20.15 -54.06 -53.64
CA VAL A 6 -18.98 -54.03 -52.76
C VAL A 6 -19.03 -55.32 -51.93
N VAL A 7 -17.97 -56.11 -52.00
CA VAL A 7 -17.74 -57.27 -51.14
C VAL A 7 -16.93 -56.77 -49.95
N ALA A 8 -17.51 -56.81 -48.75
CA ALA A 8 -16.77 -56.63 -47.51
C ALA A 8 -16.48 -58.03 -46.92
N SER A 9 -15.22 -58.36 -46.73
CA SER A 9 -14.82 -59.47 -45.87
C SER A 9 -14.46 -58.91 -44.50
N GLU A 10 -15.18 -59.31 -43.46
CA GLU A 10 -14.74 -59.12 -42.08
C GLU A 10 -13.38 -59.79 -41.88
N LEU A 11 -12.39 -59.03 -41.38
CA LEU A 11 -11.22 -59.64 -40.75
C LEU A 11 -10.87 -58.85 -39.49
N ALA A 12 -11.16 -59.49 -38.35
CA ALA A 12 -10.75 -59.06 -37.04
C ALA A 12 -9.23 -59.18 -36.87
N ARG A 13 -8.69 -58.24 -36.06
CA ARG A 13 -7.35 -58.21 -35.43
C ARG A 13 -6.14 -57.87 -36.32
N GLY A 14 -5.48 -56.77 -35.94
CA GLY A 14 -4.07 -56.48 -36.22
C GLY A 14 -3.82 -55.56 -37.41
N HIS A 15 -3.20 -54.42 -37.13
CA HIS A 15 -2.67 -53.39 -38.04
C HIS A 15 -2.75 -53.72 -39.56
N SER A 16 -3.81 -53.29 -40.23
CA SER A 16 -3.91 -53.36 -41.70
C SER A 16 -4.31 -52.01 -42.28
N LYS A 17 -3.41 -51.42 -43.08
CA LYS A 17 -3.69 -50.21 -43.87
C LYS A 17 -4.58 -50.59 -45.05
N VAL A 18 -5.82 -50.13 -45.08
CA VAL A 18 -6.73 -50.29 -46.22
C VAL A 18 -6.26 -49.39 -47.36
N LYS A 19 -5.89 -49.98 -48.51
CA LYS A 19 -5.71 -49.24 -49.77
C LYS A 19 -7.01 -49.25 -50.56
N ALA A 20 -7.73 -48.12 -50.58
CA ALA A 20 -8.82 -47.92 -51.53
C ALA A 20 -8.25 -47.33 -52.84
N GLN A 21 -8.53 -47.96 -53.98
CA GLN A 21 -8.18 -47.46 -55.31
C GLN A 21 -9.48 -47.15 -56.08
N VAL A 22 -9.75 -45.88 -56.33
CA VAL A 22 -10.92 -45.43 -57.11
C VAL A 22 -10.50 -45.18 -58.55
N CYS A 23 -11.13 -45.87 -59.50
CA CYS A 23 -11.07 -45.57 -60.92
C CYS A 23 -12.40 -44.97 -61.36
N ALA A 24 -12.40 -43.69 -61.73
CA ALA A 24 -13.51 -43.07 -62.45
C ALA A 24 -13.19 -43.10 -63.95
N SER A 25 -14.02 -43.76 -64.76
CA SER A 25 -13.97 -43.66 -66.22
C SER A 25 -15.12 -42.79 -66.69
N GLU A 26 -14.82 -41.71 -67.41
CA GLU A 26 -15.82 -40.94 -68.13
C GLU A 26 -15.66 -41.17 -69.63
N THR A 27 -16.71 -41.69 -70.26
CA THR A 27 -16.89 -41.63 -71.71
C THR A 27 -17.49 -40.27 -72.08
N HIS A 28 -16.75 -39.47 -72.85
CA HIS A 28 -17.26 -38.21 -73.41
C HIS A 28 -17.71 -38.39 -74.87
N SER A 29 -18.79 -37.69 -75.26
CA SER A 29 -19.14 -37.42 -76.66
C SER A 29 -18.41 -36.15 -77.16
N PRO A 30 -18.01 -36.05 -78.44
CA PRO A 30 -16.83 -35.25 -78.80
C PRO A 30 -16.96 -33.72 -78.90
N ASN A 31 -18.09 -33.07 -78.58
CA ASN A 31 -18.26 -31.64 -78.94
C ASN A 31 -19.15 -30.79 -78.01
N LYS A 32 -19.03 -30.93 -76.68
CA LYS A 32 -19.57 -29.91 -75.75
C LYS A 32 -18.50 -29.52 -74.73
N LYS A 33 -18.17 -28.22 -74.66
CA LYS A 33 -17.44 -27.64 -73.53
C LYS A 33 -18.39 -27.59 -72.33
N SER A 34 -17.95 -28.13 -71.19
CA SER A 34 -18.61 -27.97 -69.90
C SER A 34 -18.44 -26.53 -69.41
N GLU A 35 -19.54 -25.81 -69.25
CA GLU A 35 -19.62 -24.63 -68.39
C GLU A 35 -20.08 -25.11 -67.01
N TYR A 36 -19.44 -24.61 -65.95
CA TYR A 36 -19.42 -25.07 -64.55
C TYR A 36 -18.36 -26.11 -64.18
N GLY A 37 -17.61 -25.76 -63.11
CA GLY A 37 -16.85 -26.70 -62.28
C GLY A 37 -15.36 -26.38 -62.21
N GLN A 38 -14.95 -25.65 -61.17
CA GLN A 38 -13.54 -25.57 -60.77
C GLN A 38 -12.94 -26.99 -60.69
N ILE A 39 -11.87 -27.24 -61.44
CA ILE A 39 -11.05 -28.45 -61.29
C ILE A 39 -10.25 -28.27 -60.00
N ILE A 40 -10.77 -28.76 -58.88
CA ILE A 40 -10.01 -28.87 -57.64
C ILE A 40 -9.07 -30.07 -57.78
N LYS A 41 -7.75 -29.79 -57.89
CA LYS A 41 -6.72 -30.82 -57.73
C LYS A 41 -6.67 -31.22 -56.25
N ALA A 42 -7.46 -32.21 -55.86
CA ALA A 42 -7.35 -32.86 -54.56
C ALA A 42 -6.45 -34.10 -54.68
N THR A 43 -5.56 -34.31 -53.71
CA THR A 43 -4.81 -35.57 -53.58
C THR A 43 -5.77 -36.72 -53.33
N ARG A 44 -5.43 -37.94 -53.79
CA ARG A 44 -6.33 -39.12 -53.73
C ARG A 44 -6.89 -39.42 -52.33
N ASN A 45 -6.20 -38.99 -51.27
CA ASN A 45 -6.64 -39.13 -49.88
C ASN A 45 -7.83 -38.23 -49.53
N VAL A 46 -7.85 -36.98 -50.02
CA VAL A 46 -8.91 -36.01 -49.74
C VAL A 46 -10.23 -36.42 -50.40
N LEU A 47 -10.15 -36.99 -51.61
CA LEU A 47 -11.32 -37.51 -52.32
C LEU A 47 -11.89 -38.78 -51.67
N ALA A 48 -11.04 -39.64 -51.12
CA ALA A 48 -11.48 -40.83 -50.38
C ALA A 48 -12.17 -40.48 -49.04
N CYS A 49 -11.65 -39.48 -48.32
CA CYS A 49 -12.28 -38.98 -47.09
C CYS A 49 -13.63 -38.31 -47.36
N ALA A 50 -13.76 -37.51 -48.42
CA ALA A 50 -15.02 -36.88 -48.78
C ALA A 50 -16.11 -37.90 -49.16
N VAL A 51 -15.74 -39.00 -49.83
CA VAL A 51 -16.68 -40.07 -50.19
C VAL A 51 -17.05 -40.94 -48.98
N ALA A 52 -16.13 -41.20 -48.05
CA ALA A 52 -16.43 -41.90 -46.79
C ALA A 52 -17.36 -41.09 -45.87
N ALA A 53 -17.19 -39.76 -45.82
CA ALA A 53 -18.07 -38.84 -45.10
C ALA A 53 -19.47 -38.73 -45.75
N ALA A 54 -19.54 -38.69 -47.09
CA ALA A 54 -20.82 -38.66 -47.81
C ALA A 54 -21.62 -39.97 -47.74
N LEU A 55 -20.97 -41.10 -47.42
CA LEU A 55 -21.60 -42.41 -47.25
C LEU A 55 -21.92 -42.76 -45.79
N GLY A 56 -21.72 -41.81 -44.86
CA GLY A 56 -22.13 -41.97 -43.46
C GLY A 56 -21.26 -42.91 -42.62
N PHE A 57 -20.05 -43.25 -43.06
CA PHE A 57 -19.14 -44.12 -42.30
C PHE A 57 -18.34 -43.36 -41.23
N PHE A 58 -18.17 -42.05 -41.36
CA PHE A 58 -17.61 -41.16 -40.34
C PHE A 58 -18.13 -39.72 -40.52
N SER A 59 -18.41 -39.00 -39.43
CA SER A 59 -18.54 -37.54 -39.46
C SER A 59 -17.14 -36.90 -39.60
N PRO A 60 -17.00 -35.69 -40.16
CA PRO A 60 -15.72 -34.96 -40.18
C PRO A 60 -15.12 -34.67 -38.80
N LEU A 61 -15.91 -34.90 -37.74
CA LEU A 61 -15.51 -34.84 -36.32
C LEU A 61 -14.64 -36.04 -35.90
N ALA A 62 -14.49 -37.08 -36.71
CA ALA A 62 -13.70 -38.28 -36.41
C ALA A 62 -12.18 -38.11 -36.64
N MET A 63 -11.65 -36.89 -36.56
CA MET A 63 -10.20 -36.62 -36.63
C MET A 63 -9.57 -36.24 -35.28
N ALA A 64 -10.36 -36.09 -34.21
CA ALA A 64 -9.87 -36.14 -32.84
C ALA A 64 -10.29 -37.49 -32.25
N ASP A 65 -9.33 -38.28 -31.78
CA ASP A 65 -9.55 -39.63 -31.21
C ASP A 65 -10.11 -39.54 -29.79
N ASN A 66 -11.18 -38.75 -29.58
CA ASN A 66 -11.79 -38.53 -28.27
C ASN A 66 -12.38 -39.85 -27.76
N GLN A 67 -11.96 -40.31 -26.57
CA GLN A 67 -12.38 -41.62 -26.06
C GLN A 67 -13.85 -41.62 -25.62
N VAL A 68 -14.29 -40.54 -24.95
CA VAL A 68 -15.69 -40.31 -24.59
C VAL A 68 -16.13 -38.93 -25.11
N SER A 69 -17.23 -38.91 -25.87
CA SER A 69 -17.67 -37.72 -26.62
C SER A 69 -19.20 -37.59 -26.60
N TYR A 70 -19.69 -36.40 -26.19
CA TYR A 70 -21.09 -36.02 -26.17
C TYR A 70 -21.30 -34.74 -27.00
N ALA A 71 -21.98 -34.86 -28.14
CA ALA A 71 -22.21 -33.74 -29.07
C ALA A 71 -23.57 -33.88 -29.79
N ASP A 72 -24.65 -33.98 -29.01
CA ASP A 72 -25.98 -34.37 -29.49
C ASP A 72 -27.14 -33.50 -29.00
N ALA A 73 -26.84 -32.42 -28.26
CA ALA A 73 -27.82 -31.54 -27.64
C ALA A 73 -28.81 -32.27 -26.71
N GLN A 74 -28.34 -33.36 -26.07
CA GLN A 74 -29.11 -34.12 -25.07
C GLN A 74 -28.48 -34.01 -23.68
N PRO A 75 -29.28 -34.26 -22.61
CA PRO A 75 -28.76 -34.46 -21.27
C PRO A 75 -28.20 -35.87 -21.09
N HIS A 76 -27.06 -35.97 -20.42
CA HIS A 76 -26.39 -37.22 -20.04
C HIS A 76 -26.11 -37.24 -18.55
N VAL A 77 -26.22 -38.42 -17.93
CA VAL A 77 -25.90 -38.64 -16.51
C VAL A 77 -24.88 -39.76 -16.43
N LEU A 78 -23.77 -39.49 -15.74
CA LEU A 78 -22.67 -40.41 -15.48
C LEU A 78 -22.55 -40.61 -13.97
N ASP A 79 -22.15 -41.81 -13.56
CA ASP A 79 -21.95 -42.16 -12.16
C ASP A 79 -20.67 -43.01 -11.98
N GLU A 80 -20.40 -43.44 -10.73
CA GLU A 80 -19.27 -44.30 -10.36
C GLU A 80 -19.20 -45.64 -11.13
N SER A 81 -20.29 -46.07 -11.77
CA SER A 81 -20.27 -47.27 -12.63
C SER A 81 -19.66 -47.01 -14.01
N THR A 82 -19.47 -45.74 -14.37
CA THR A 82 -18.81 -45.32 -15.60
C THR A 82 -17.33 -45.72 -15.52
N PRO A 83 -16.82 -46.53 -16.47
CA PRO A 83 -15.40 -46.86 -16.51
C PRO A 83 -14.51 -45.61 -16.58
N PRO A 84 -13.28 -45.65 -16.04
CA PRO A 84 -12.34 -44.55 -16.16
C PRO A 84 -12.20 -44.07 -17.60
N MET A 85 -12.32 -42.76 -17.79
CA MET A 85 -12.17 -42.11 -19.10
C MET A 85 -10.70 -41.76 -19.28
N THR A 86 -10.06 -42.33 -20.30
CA THR A 86 -8.61 -42.26 -20.50
C THR A 86 -8.25 -41.83 -21.92
N TYR A 87 -7.38 -40.83 -22.06
CA TYR A 87 -6.82 -40.49 -23.36
C TYR A 87 -5.30 -40.65 -23.37
N SER A 88 -4.78 -41.48 -24.28
CA SER A 88 -3.35 -41.77 -24.42
C SER A 88 -2.83 -41.55 -25.85
N GLY A 89 -3.65 -41.00 -26.74
CA GLY A 89 -3.25 -40.68 -28.11
C GLY A 89 -2.18 -39.58 -28.15
N VAL A 90 -1.23 -39.67 -29.09
CA VAL A 90 -0.13 -38.69 -29.22
C VAL A 90 -0.54 -37.40 -29.95
N GLU A 91 -1.71 -37.40 -30.58
CA GLU A 91 -2.30 -36.26 -31.30
C GLU A 91 -3.30 -35.50 -30.40
N ASP A 92 -3.95 -34.47 -30.94
CA ASP A 92 -4.97 -33.71 -30.21
C ASP A 92 -6.21 -34.58 -29.92
N GLY A 93 -6.67 -34.52 -28.69
CA GLY A 93 -7.86 -35.23 -28.23
C GLY A 93 -8.13 -35.01 -26.75
N ALA A 94 -9.29 -35.48 -26.28
CA ALA A 94 -9.70 -35.39 -24.90
C ALA A 94 -10.16 -36.75 -24.35
N ALA A 95 -9.94 -36.98 -23.05
CA ALA A 95 -10.54 -38.12 -22.36
C ALA A 95 -12.07 -37.96 -22.27
N LEU A 96 -12.55 -36.76 -21.94
CA LEU A 96 -13.94 -36.35 -22.01
C LEU A 96 -14.12 -35.12 -22.91
N TYR A 97 -14.90 -35.26 -23.98
CA TYR A 97 -15.29 -34.18 -24.88
C TYR A 97 -16.80 -33.91 -24.80
N VAL A 98 -17.19 -32.64 -24.62
CA VAL A 98 -18.60 -32.21 -24.64
C VAL A 98 -18.77 -30.98 -25.52
N SER A 99 -19.73 -31.02 -26.45
CA SER A 99 -19.96 -29.95 -27.41
C SER A 99 -21.43 -29.67 -27.62
N GLY A 100 -21.83 -28.41 -27.73
CA GLY A 100 -23.17 -28.07 -28.23
C GLY A 100 -23.34 -28.34 -29.72
N VAL A 101 -24.58 -28.35 -30.20
CA VAL A 101 -24.91 -28.66 -31.59
C VAL A 101 -25.48 -27.44 -32.30
N ALA A 102 -24.93 -27.14 -33.48
CA ALA A 102 -25.45 -26.11 -34.37
C ALA A 102 -26.66 -26.64 -35.16
N THR A 103 -27.87 -26.18 -34.82
CA THR A 103 -29.10 -26.49 -35.58
C THR A 103 -29.71 -25.19 -36.15
N VAL A 104 -30.60 -24.53 -35.42
CA VAL A 104 -31.10 -23.17 -35.67
C VAL A 104 -30.81 -22.36 -34.42
N GLY A 105 -29.55 -21.90 -34.31
CA GLY A 105 -28.94 -21.49 -33.04
C GLY A 105 -28.16 -22.64 -32.40
N TRP A 106 -27.38 -22.30 -31.37
CA TRP A 106 -26.63 -23.28 -30.59
C TRP A 106 -27.54 -23.93 -29.55
N GLN A 107 -27.56 -25.26 -29.51
CA GLN A 107 -28.23 -26.03 -28.47
C GLN A 107 -27.18 -26.71 -27.58
N SER A 108 -27.30 -26.52 -26.28
CA SER A 108 -26.36 -27.08 -25.29
C SER A 108 -26.49 -28.60 -25.18
N THR A 109 -25.37 -29.30 -25.18
CA THR A 109 -25.27 -30.66 -24.61
C THR A 109 -24.95 -30.54 -23.13
N THR A 110 -25.66 -31.27 -22.28
CA THR A 110 -25.49 -31.20 -20.82
C THR A 110 -25.03 -32.55 -20.29
N VAL A 111 -23.94 -32.58 -19.54
CA VAL A 111 -23.45 -33.79 -18.89
C VAL A 111 -23.38 -33.54 -17.38
N LYS A 112 -24.01 -34.41 -16.59
CA LYS A 112 -23.91 -34.42 -15.13
C LYS A 112 -23.21 -35.69 -14.68
N GLY A 113 -22.21 -35.59 -13.81
CA GLY A 113 -21.38 -36.71 -13.39
C GLY A 113 -21.11 -36.75 -11.90
N THR A 114 -21.00 -37.94 -11.32
CA THR A 114 -20.55 -38.11 -9.93
C THR A 114 -19.58 -39.29 -9.82
N GLY A 115 -18.50 -39.16 -9.06
CA GLY A 115 -17.59 -40.27 -8.78
C GLY A 115 -16.76 -40.71 -10.00
N LEU A 116 -16.42 -39.77 -10.89
CA LEU A 116 -15.75 -40.08 -12.15
C LEU A 116 -14.23 -40.05 -12.02
N VAL A 117 -13.53 -40.86 -12.82
CA VAL A 117 -12.08 -40.83 -12.99
C VAL A 117 -11.76 -40.48 -14.44
N ILE A 118 -11.05 -39.37 -14.64
CA ILE A 118 -10.70 -38.82 -15.96
C ILE A 118 -9.18 -38.64 -16.03
N GLU A 119 -8.52 -39.34 -16.95
CA GLU A 119 -7.07 -39.36 -17.04
C GLU A 119 -6.59 -39.06 -18.46
N THR A 120 -5.51 -38.28 -18.59
CA THR A 120 -4.80 -38.14 -19.87
C THR A 120 -3.30 -38.37 -19.70
N THR A 121 -2.75 -39.18 -20.59
CA THR A 121 -1.31 -39.52 -20.69
C THR A 121 -0.75 -39.23 -22.08
N GLY A 122 -1.55 -38.63 -22.96
CA GLY A 122 -1.26 -38.44 -24.38
C GLY A 122 -0.49 -37.17 -24.77
N GLY A 123 -0.53 -36.82 -26.05
CA GLY A 123 0.09 -35.63 -26.65
C GLY A 123 1.54 -35.83 -27.13
N GLY A 124 2.13 -34.77 -27.69
CA GLY A 124 3.56 -34.70 -28.01
C GLY A 124 3.98 -35.09 -29.44
N ALA A 125 3.05 -35.53 -30.29
CA ALA A 125 3.31 -35.64 -31.73
C ALA A 125 3.47 -34.25 -32.36
N ASN A 126 4.16 -34.20 -33.50
CA ASN A 126 4.39 -32.94 -34.21
C ASN A 126 3.11 -32.48 -34.90
N ALA A 127 2.68 -31.26 -34.58
CA ALA A 127 1.58 -30.61 -35.27
C ALA A 127 2.07 -30.03 -36.62
N PRO A 128 1.19 -29.91 -37.64
CA PRO A 128 1.56 -29.40 -38.97
C PRO A 128 2.09 -27.96 -38.98
N ASP A 129 1.78 -27.18 -37.95
CA ASP A 129 2.21 -25.80 -37.73
C ASP A 129 3.61 -25.68 -37.09
N GLY A 130 4.27 -26.81 -36.83
CA GLY A 130 5.58 -26.88 -36.17
C GLY A 130 5.49 -26.95 -34.64
N GLY A 131 4.29 -26.95 -34.07
CA GLY A 131 4.03 -27.14 -32.65
C GLY A 131 3.96 -28.61 -32.23
N LYS A 132 3.46 -28.83 -31.01
CA LYS A 132 3.18 -30.15 -30.45
C LYS A 132 1.70 -30.25 -30.16
N TYR A 133 1.10 -31.38 -30.49
CA TYR A 133 -0.26 -31.67 -30.10
C TYR A 133 -0.38 -31.81 -28.58
N VAL A 134 -1.50 -31.35 -28.04
CA VAL A 134 -1.80 -31.25 -26.62
C VAL A 134 -3.01 -32.10 -26.29
N SER A 135 -2.82 -33.10 -25.46
CA SER A 135 -3.92 -33.91 -24.96
C SER A 135 -4.66 -33.21 -23.83
N LYS A 136 -5.96 -33.41 -23.73
CA LYS A 136 -6.80 -32.77 -22.70
C LYS A 136 -7.43 -33.84 -21.81
N ALA A 137 -7.57 -33.59 -20.51
CA ALA A 137 -8.42 -34.45 -19.69
C ALA A 137 -9.90 -34.16 -20.03
N ILE A 138 -10.26 -32.88 -20.00
CA ILE A 138 -11.60 -32.40 -20.35
C ILE A 138 -11.51 -31.32 -21.43
N SER A 139 -12.37 -31.42 -22.44
CA SER A 139 -12.56 -30.38 -23.45
C SER A 139 -14.06 -30.12 -23.64
N ILE A 140 -14.50 -28.89 -23.35
CA ILE A 140 -15.87 -28.44 -23.56
C ILE A 140 -15.92 -27.24 -24.51
N ASP A 141 -16.83 -27.26 -25.47
CA ASP A 141 -16.98 -26.17 -26.45
C ASP A 141 -18.44 -25.93 -26.87
N HIS A 142 -18.68 -24.78 -27.50
CA HIS A 142 -19.96 -24.36 -28.07
C HIS A 142 -21.16 -24.46 -27.11
N TYR A 143 -21.17 -23.68 -26.03
CA TYR A 143 -22.26 -23.61 -25.04
C TYR A 143 -22.59 -24.96 -24.37
N ALA A 144 -21.62 -25.88 -24.30
CA ALA A 144 -21.75 -27.12 -23.54
C ALA A 144 -21.83 -26.83 -22.04
N ILE A 145 -22.56 -27.68 -21.30
CA ILE A 145 -22.69 -27.60 -19.84
C ILE A 145 -22.18 -28.91 -19.24
N LEU A 146 -21.17 -28.82 -18.39
CA LEU A 146 -20.60 -29.97 -17.69
C LEU A 146 -20.62 -29.71 -16.18
N GLU A 147 -21.31 -30.55 -15.43
CA GLU A 147 -21.42 -30.48 -13.97
C GLU A 147 -20.92 -31.79 -13.37
N LEU A 148 -19.81 -31.74 -12.63
CA LEU A 148 -19.17 -32.92 -12.05
C LEU A 148 -19.03 -32.76 -10.54
N THR A 149 -19.31 -33.83 -9.80
CA THR A 149 -19.13 -33.94 -8.36
C THR A 149 -18.22 -35.11 -8.04
N ASP A 150 -17.39 -34.99 -7.00
CA ASP A 150 -16.51 -36.08 -6.53
C ASP A 150 -15.71 -36.73 -7.69
N THR A 151 -15.07 -35.89 -8.50
CA THR A 151 -14.36 -36.33 -9.70
C THR A 151 -12.86 -36.19 -9.54
N GLU A 152 -12.12 -37.23 -9.92
CA GLU A 152 -10.66 -37.22 -9.99
C GLU A 152 -10.21 -36.99 -11.44
N ILE A 153 -9.40 -35.95 -11.64
CA ILE A 153 -8.86 -35.57 -12.95
C ILE A 153 -7.35 -35.59 -12.87
N THR A 154 -6.70 -36.43 -13.67
CA THR A 154 -5.24 -36.59 -13.65
C THR A 154 -4.62 -36.40 -15.04
N THR A 155 -3.48 -35.71 -15.09
CA THR A 155 -2.71 -35.54 -16.32
C THR A 155 -1.25 -35.94 -16.10
N ASP A 156 -0.75 -36.99 -16.78
CA ASP A 156 0.59 -37.56 -16.52
C ASP A 156 1.60 -37.37 -17.68
N SER A 157 1.26 -36.53 -18.67
CA SER A 157 2.14 -36.21 -19.79
C SER A 157 2.54 -34.75 -19.77
N ILE A 158 3.81 -34.43 -20.05
CA ILE A 158 4.25 -33.03 -20.20
C ILE A 158 3.51 -32.28 -21.32
N TYR A 159 2.89 -32.99 -22.29
CA TYR A 159 2.09 -32.44 -23.39
C TYR A 159 0.58 -32.54 -23.13
N SER A 160 0.17 -32.40 -21.86
CA SER A 160 -1.23 -32.45 -21.47
C SER A 160 -1.70 -31.17 -20.77
N LEU A 161 -3.00 -30.92 -20.91
CA LEU A 161 -3.79 -29.85 -20.30
C LEU A 161 -4.91 -30.51 -19.49
N GLY A 162 -5.18 -30.00 -18.28
CA GLY A 162 -6.31 -30.47 -17.49
C GLY A 162 -7.64 -30.20 -18.20
N ILE A 163 -8.02 -28.92 -18.27
CA ILE A 163 -9.33 -28.50 -18.79
C ILE A 163 -9.18 -27.48 -19.92
N SER A 164 -9.97 -27.64 -20.97
CA SER A 164 -10.19 -26.62 -22.01
C SER A 164 -11.67 -26.29 -22.09
N ALA A 165 -12.05 -25.02 -21.93
CA ALA A 165 -13.43 -24.57 -22.09
C ALA A 165 -13.53 -23.37 -23.03
N ALA A 166 -14.40 -23.46 -24.02
CA ALA A 166 -14.53 -22.49 -25.11
C ALA A 166 -15.98 -22.06 -25.36
N ASP A 167 -16.14 -20.95 -26.08
CA ASP A 167 -17.38 -20.55 -26.77
C ASP A 167 -18.62 -20.59 -25.87
N GLY A 168 -18.57 -19.87 -24.75
CA GLY A 168 -19.68 -19.76 -23.81
C GLY A 168 -20.02 -21.01 -23.01
N SER A 169 -19.19 -22.06 -23.07
CA SER A 169 -19.40 -23.30 -22.31
C SER A 169 -19.15 -23.12 -20.82
N THR A 170 -19.83 -23.91 -19.99
CA THR A 170 -19.76 -23.83 -18.53
C THR A 170 -19.34 -25.16 -17.90
N LEU A 171 -18.33 -25.13 -17.04
CA LEU A 171 -17.91 -26.25 -16.20
C LEU A 171 -18.18 -25.95 -14.73
N THR A 172 -18.75 -26.90 -13.99
CA THR A 172 -18.79 -26.88 -12.53
C THR A 172 -18.15 -28.14 -11.99
N LEU A 173 -17.19 -27.99 -11.07
CA LEU A 173 -16.58 -29.05 -10.29
C LEU A 173 -16.89 -28.83 -8.81
N THR A 174 -17.42 -29.86 -8.15
CA THR A 174 -17.73 -29.86 -6.72
C THR A 174 -17.04 -31.04 -6.05
N ASP A 175 -16.41 -30.82 -4.89
CA ASP A 175 -15.75 -31.87 -4.11
C ASP A 175 -14.74 -32.70 -4.93
N SER A 176 -14.07 -32.07 -5.90
CA SER A 176 -13.27 -32.75 -6.92
C SER A 176 -11.77 -32.53 -6.72
N THR A 177 -10.94 -33.34 -7.36
CA THR A 177 -9.47 -33.22 -7.32
C THR A 177 -8.88 -33.17 -8.73
N LEU A 178 -7.96 -32.23 -8.98
CA LEU A 178 -7.17 -32.12 -10.19
C LEU A 178 -5.68 -32.30 -9.87
N ASN A 179 -5.07 -33.35 -10.41
CA ASN A 179 -3.65 -33.63 -10.32
C ASN A 179 -2.99 -33.38 -11.69
N ILE A 180 -2.35 -32.21 -11.84
CA ILE A 180 -1.83 -31.72 -13.11
C ILE A 180 -0.31 -31.91 -13.18
N GLY A 181 0.11 -33.02 -13.77
CA GLY A 181 1.49 -33.30 -14.16
C GLY A 181 1.90 -32.71 -15.52
N GLY A 182 0.97 -32.17 -16.32
CA GLY A 182 1.30 -31.55 -17.60
C GLY A 182 1.99 -30.18 -17.51
N ASN A 183 2.51 -29.69 -18.63
CA ASN A 183 3.12 -28.35 -18.74
C ASN A 183 2.24 -27.32 -19.46
N TYR A 184 1.11 -27.74 -20.05
CA TYR A 184 0.27 -26.86 -20.87
C TYR A 184 -0.81 -26.13 -20.08
N GLY A 185 -0.99 -26.45 -18.80
CA GLY A 185 -1.87 -25.72 -17.90
C GLY A 185 -2.76 -26.60 -17.04
N VAL A 186 -3.27 -26.00 -15.99
CA VAL A 186 -4.39 -26.55 -15.20
C VAL A 186 -5.67 -26.45 -16.03
N MET A 187 -5.94 -25.25 -16.53
CA MET A 187 -7.09 -24.98 -17.37
C MET A 187 -6.86 -23.81 -18.31
N THR A 188 -7.57 -23.81 -19.42
CA THR A 188 -7.65 -22.69 -20.36
C THR A 188 -9.11 -22.38 -20.68
N LEU A 189 -9.56 -21.20 -20.28
CA LEU A 189 -10.89 -20.65 -20.54
C LEU A 189 -10.76 -19.52 -21.57
N TYR A 190 -11.53 -19.62 -22.65
CA TYR A 190 -11.58 -18.60 -23.69
C TYR A 190 -12.98 -18.43 -24.28
N THR A 191 -13.20 -17.27 -24.88
CA THR A 191 -14.40 -16.91 -25.66
C THR A 191 -15.67 -17.00 -24.81
N GLY A 192 -15.66 -16.30 -23.67
CA GLY A 192 -16.81 -16.16 -22.78
C GLY A 192 -17.19 -17.43 -22.01
N SER A 193 -16.32 -18.45 -21.97
CA SER A 193 -16.56 -19.65 -21.17
C SER A 193 -16.41 -19.41 -19.66
N ALA A 194 -17.02 -20.26 -18.85
CA ALA A 194 -16.93 -20.17 -17.40
C ALA A 194 -16.55 -21.50 -16.75
N ALA A 195 -15.76 -21.46 -15.69
CA ALA A 195 -15.50 -22.61 -14.82
C ALA A 195 -15.71 -22.24 -13.36
N THR A 196 -16.38 -23.11 -12.62
CA THR A 196 -16.59 -22.99 -11.17
C THR A 196 -15.97 -24.19 -10.46
N LEU A 197 -15.07 -23.91 -9.52
CA LEU A 197 -14.44 -24.87 -8.64
C LEU A 197 -15.00 -24.63 -7.23
N SER A 198 -15.70 -25.61 -6.67
CA SER A 198 -16.30 -25.56 -5.34
C SER A 198 -15.73 -26.70 -4.50
N ASN A 199 -15.18 -26.40 -3.32
CA ASN A 199 -14.47 -27.37 -2.48
C ASN A 199 -13.53 -28.31 -3.27
N THR A 200 -12.82 -27.74 -4.25
CA THR A 200 -12.00 -28.50 -5.20
C THR A 200 -10.53 -28.30 -4.89
N ILE A 201 -9.75 -29.39 -4.95
CA ILE A 201 -8.30 -29.37 -4.76
C ILE A 201 -7.62 -29.44 -6.12
N VAL A 202 -6.69 -28.53 -6.38
CA VAL A 202 -5.86 -28.51 -7.58
C VAL A 202 -4.39 -28.54 -7.19
N GLU A 203 -3.65 -29.50 -7.71
CA GLU A 203 -2.20 -29.61 -7.55
C GLU A 203 -1.52 -29.63 -8.92
N ALA A 204 -0.70 -28.62 -9.21
CA ALA A 204 0.04 -28.50 -10.45
C ALA A 204 1.55 -28.57 -10.20
N ALA A 205 2.20 -29.64 -10.67
CA ALA A 205 3.58 -29.96 -10.32
C ALA A 205 4.63 -29.16 -11.14
N ASN A 206 4.26 -28.66 -12.31
CA ASN A 206 5.17 -27.97 -13.24
C ASN A 206 4.82 -26.47 -13.38
N SER A 207 5.26 -25.84 -14.47
CA SER A 207 4.90 -24.45 -14.84
C SER A 207 3.46 -24.28 -15.33
N SER A 208 2.58 -25.24 -15.01
CA SER A 208 1.18 -25.23 -15.40
C SER A 208 0.41 -24.12 -14.69
N SER A 209 -0.26 -23.30 -15.50
CA SER A 209 -1.04 -22.15 -15.05
C SER A 209 -2.52 -22.35 -15.35
N ALA A 210 -3.39 -21.63 -14.64
CA ALA A 210 -4.78 -21.43 -15.06
C ALA A 210 -4.85 -20.17 -15.92
N GLN A 211 -5.41 -20.29 -17.13
CA GLN A 211 -5.51 -19.19 -18.10
C GLN A 211 -6.98 -18.82 -18.29
N VAL A 212 -7.35 -17.57 -17.99
CA VAL A 212 -8.70 -17.04 -18.14
C VAL A 212 -8.64 -15.85 -19.10
N GLN A 213 -9.24 -15.98 -20.29
CA GLN A 213 -9.03 -15.05 -21.38
C GLN A 213 -10.33 -14.76 -22.14
N GLN A 214 -10.36 -13.70 -22.94
CA GLN A 214 -11.47 -13.48 -23.89
C GLN A 214 -12.86 -13.42 -23.24
N GLY A 215 -12.97 -12.69 -22.13
CA GLY A 215 -14.24 -12.47 -21.43
C GLY A 215 -14.71 -13.68 -20.60
N SER A 216 -13.82 -14.66 -20.38
CA SER A 216 -14.12 -15.84 -19.59
C SER A 216 -14.11 -15.56 -18.09
N THR A 217 -14.73 -16.44 -17.30
CA THR A 217 -14.80 -16.33 -15.83
C THR A 217 -14.30 -17.60 -15.15
N LEU A 218 -13.45 -17.43 -14.15
CA LEU A 218 -13.08 -18.50 -13.21
C LEU A 218 -13.62 -18.16 -11.81
N ASN A 219 -14.46 -19.04 -11.27
CA ASN A 219 -14.91 -18.97 -9.89
C ASN A 219 -14.19 -20.06 -9.07
N VAL A 220 -13.55 -19.68 -7.97
CA VAL A 220 -12.88 -20.58 -7.03
C VAL A 220 -13.47 -20.31 -5.66
N LEU A 221 -14.33 -21.21 -5.21
CA LEU A 221 -15.29 -20.99 -4.13
C LEU A 221 -15.19 -22.10 -3.08
N ASP A 222 -15.84 -21.84 -1.93
CA ASP A 222 -16.22 -22.85 -0.95
C ASP A 222 -15.05 -23.71 -0.45
N GLY A 223 -13.95 -23.08 -0.02
CA GLY A 223 -12.79 -23.79 0.55
C GLY A 223 -11.85 -24.42 -0.49
N SER A 224 -12.04 -24.13 -1.78
CA SER A 224 -11.17 -24.65 -2.84
C SER A 224 -9.71 -24.25 -2.62
N LYS A 225 -8.79 -25.13 -3.03
CA LYS A 225 -7.34 -24.93 -2.87
C LYS A 225 -6.62 -25.19 -4.17
N ILE A 226 -5.85 -24.20 -4.63
CA ILE A 226 -5.01 -24.29 -5.82
C ILE A 226 -3.54 -24.18 -5.41
N THR A 227 -2.75 -25.22 -5.69
CA THR A 227 -1.32 -25.26 -5.43
C THR A 227 -0.56 -25.34 -6.75
N LEU A 228 0.27 -24.33 -7.04
CA LEU A 228 1.04 -24.19 -8.26
C LEU A 228 2.53 -24.25 -7.93
N ALA A 229 3.26 -25.23 -8.46
CA ALA A 229 4.70 -25.32 -8.20
C ALA A 229 5.46 -24.14 -8.83
N GLN A 230 5.17 -23.83 -10.09
CA GLN A 230 5.83 -22.73 -10.82
C GLN A 230 4.87 -21.83 -11.62
N GLY A 231 3.61 -22.22 -11.78
CA GLY A 231 2.62 -21.47 -12.56
C GLY A 231 1.92 -20.36 -11.77
N GLN A 232 0.92 -19.77 -12.42
CA GLN A 232 0.07 -18.73 -11.87
C GLN A 232 -1.40 -18.91 -12.26
N ILE A 233 -2.29 -18.14 -11.64
CA ILE A 233 -3.60 -17.83 -12.23
C ILE A 233 -3.43 -16.56 -13.05
N ASN A 234 -3.60 -16.67 -14.36
CA ASN A 234 -3.46 -15.57 -15.31
C ASN A 234 -4.83 -15.19 -15.89
N VAL A 235 -5.26 -13.98 -15.60
CA VAL A 235 -6.54 -13.41 -16.03
C VAL A 235 -6.22 -12.26 -16.99
N VAL A 236 -6.63 -12.42 -18.24
CA VAL A 236 -6.32 -11.47 -19.30
C VAL A 236 -7.61 -11.06 -20.00
N ALA A 237 -7.75 -9.79 -20.34
CA ALA A 237 -8.92 -9.31 -21.08
C ALA A 237 -9.08 -9.93 -22.49
N GLY A 238 -10.15 -9.52 -23.16
CA GLY A 238 -10.46 -9.91 -24.53
C GLY A 238 -9.51 -9.37 -25.59
N THR A 239 -9.78 -9.79 -26.84
CA THR A 239 -8.89 -9.61 -28.00
C THR A 239 -8.59 -8.16 -28.35
N THR A 240 -9.39 -7.21 -27.86
CA THR A 240 -9.23 -5.77 -28.07
C THR A 240 -9.42 -4.99 -26.77
N ALA A 241 -8.89 -3.76 -26.71
CA ALA A 241 -9.08 -2.86 -25.56
C ALA A 241 -10.55 -2.44 -25.32
N ALA A 242 -11.47 -2.79 -26.22
CA ALA A 242 -12.90 -2.51 -26.12
C ALA A 242 -13.71 -3.69 -25.56
N ASP A 243 -13.14 -4.89 -25.53
CA ASP A 243 -13.82 -6.08 -25.03
C ASP A 243 -13.89 -6.05 -23.49
N ALA A 244 -14.96 -6.62 -22.92
CA ALA A 244 -15.04 -6.82 -21.48
C ALA A 244 -13.86 -7.69 -20.98
N GLY A 245 -13.41 -7.38 -19.77
CA GLY A 245 -12.39 -8.15 -19.06
C GLY A 245 -12.74 -9.61 -18.87
N SER A 246 -11.73 -10.43 -18.63
CA SER A 246 -11.95 -11.73 -18.00
C SER A 246 -11.97 -11.56 -16.49
N THR A 247 -12.66 -12.45 -15.79
CA THR A 247 -12.91 -12.31 -14.35
C THR A 247 -12.36 -13.50 -13.58
N LEU A 248 -11.73 -13.22 -12.44
CA LEU A 248 -11.48 -14.20 -11.38
C LEU A 248 -12.29 -13.81 -10.15
N ASN A 249 -13.13 -14.72 -9.68
CA ASN A 249 -13.77 -14.64 -8.39
C ASN A 249 -13.15 -15.70 -7.48
N LEU A 250 -12.43 -15.27 -6.45
CA LEU A 250 -11.83 -16.15 -5.45
C LEU A 250 -12.48 -15.86 -4.10
N SER A 251 -13.35 -16.74 -3.62
CA SER A 251 -14.08 -16.57 -2.36
C SER A 251 -13.78 -17.69 -1.38
N ASP A 252 -13.40 -17.34 -0.15
CA ASP A 252 -13.20 -18.26 0.97
C ASP A 252 -12.31 -19.46 0.59
N SER A 253 -11.29 -19.20 -0.23
CA SER A 253 -10.49 -20.19 -0.93
C SER A 253 -9.02 -19.79 -0.93
N SER A 254 -8.13 -20.71 -1.33
CA SER A 254 -6.69 -20.49 -1.25
C SER A 254 -5.94 -20.77 -2.55
N VAL A 255 -4.91 -19.94 -2.81
CA VAL A 255 -3.99 -20.11 -3.94
C VAL A 255 -2.56 -19.94 -3.46
N ILE A 256 -1.71 -20.90 -3.79
CA ILE A 256 -0.30 -20.92 -3.38
C ILE A 256 0.56 -21.10 -4.63
N SER A 257 1.56 -20.25 -4.81
CA SER A 257 2.61 -20.46 -5.82
C SER A 257 4.03 -20.31 -5.26
N ALA A 258 4.96 -21.12 -5.76
CA ALA A 258 6.39 -21.01 -5.50
C ALA A 258 7.21 -20.58 -6.74
N GLY A 259 6.53 -20.31 -7.86
CA GLY A 259 7.14 -19.85 -9.11
C GLY A 259 7.70 -18.43 -9.03
N THR A 260 8.48 -18.04 -10.02
CA THR A 260 9.02 -16.67 -10.13
C THR A 260 8.02 -15.66 -10.72
N MET A 261 6.88 -16.16 -11.20
CA MET A 261 5.76 -15.35 -11.68
C MET A 261 4.79 -15.11 -10.52
N SER A 262 4.02 -14.03 -10.58
CA SER A 262 3.08 -13.68 -9.52
C SER A 262 2.02 -14.78 -9.33
N THR A 263 1.56 -15.03 -8.10
CA THR A 263 0.60 -16.12 -7.84
C THR A 263 -0.72 -15.89 -8.57
N ILE A 264 -1.23 -14.65 -8.54
CA ILE A 264 -2.38 -14.19 -9.32
C ILE A 264 -1.96 -12.98 -10.13
N GLN A 265 -2.26 -12.99 -11.43
CA GLN A 265 -2.03 -11.87 -12.33
C GLN A 265 -3.31 -11.53 -13.09
N GLY A 266 -3.74 -10.27 -12.98
CA GLY A 266 -4.72 -9.64 -13.85
C GLY A 266 -4.02 -8.75 -14.88
N SER A 267 -4.49 -8.73 -16.12
CA SER A 267 -3.92 -7.88 -17.16
C SER A 267 -4.98 -7.35 -18.13
N ASN A 268 -4.79 -6.10 -18.54
CA ASN A 268 -5.46 -5.47 -19.69
C ASN A 268 -6.96 -5.20 -19.51
N LYS A 269 -7.43 -4.75 -18.33
CA LYS A 269 -8.85 -4.72 -17.91
C LYS A 269 -9.39 -6.05 -17.42
N ALA A 270 -8.55 -6.87 -16.79
CA ALA A 270 -9.08 -8.00 -16.02
C ALA A 270 -9.80 -7.51 -14.76
N ASP A 271 -10.72 -8.31 -14.26
CA ASP A 271 -11.39 -8.09 -12.97
C ASP A 271 -10.95 -9.18 -11.99
N LEU A 272 -10.32 -8.77 -10.88
CA LEU A 272 -9.86 -9.66 -9.82
C LEU A 272 -10.66 -9.39 -8.55
N ASN A 273 -11.62 -10.28 -8.23
CA ASN A 273 -12.46 -10.18 -7.04
C ASN A 273 -12.01 -11.24 -6.02
N LEU A 274 -11.34 -10.79 -4.96
CA LEU A 274 -10.69 -11.64 -3.96
C LEU A 274 -11.37 -11.43 -2.60
N THR A 275 -12.27 -12.33 -2.22
CA THR A 275 -13.08 -12.24 -0.99
C THR A 275 -12.66 -13.30 0.02
N ASN A 276 -12.23 -12.90 1.22
CA ASN A 276 -11.74 -13.79 2.27
C ASN A 276 -10.70 -14.82 1.77
N ALA A 277 -9.93 -14.45 0.75
CA ALA A 277 -8.99 -15.34 0.09
C ALA A 277 -7.70 -15.49 0.89
N THR A 278 -7.08 -16.67 0.83
CA THR A 278 -5.70 -16.88 1.34
C THR A 278 -4.75 -17.06 0.18
N ILE A 279 -3.85 -16.10 -0.04
CA ILE A 279 -2.95 -16.07 -1.19
C ILE A 279 -1.52 -16.08 -0.70
N THR A 280 -0.75 -17.06 -1.17
CA THR A 280 0.65 -17.22 -0.78
C THR A 280 1.57 -17.21 -1.99
N HIS A 281 2.64 -16.43 -1.91
CA HIS A 281 3.72 -16.40 -2.89
C HIS A 281 5.06 -16.66 -2.19
N ASN A 282 5.67 -17.82 -2.45
CA ASN A 282 6.87 -18.26 -1.73
C ASN A 282 8.18 -17.82 -2.38
N ASN A 283 8.13 -17.11 -3.50
CA ASN A 283 9.32 -16.66 -4.22
C ASN A 283 9.60 -15.18 -3.97
N ALA A 284 10.88 -14.79 -3.94
CA ALA A 284 11.27 -13.39 -3.81
C ALA A 284 11.04 -12.59 -5.11
N SER A 285 10.95 -13.28 -6.25
CA SER A 285 10.59 -12.68 -7.54
C SER A 285 9.10 -12.89 -7.81
N GLY A 286 8.39 -11.80 -8.04
CA GLY A 286 6.95 -11.80 -8.29
C GLY A 286 6.17 -11.18 -7.15
N ALA A 287 4.86 -11.18 -7.28
CA ALA A 287 3.94 -10.72 -6.25
C ALA A 287 2.93 -11.81 -5.88
N ALA A 288 2.29 -11.69 -4.71
CA ALA A 288 1.13 -12.53 -4.43
C ALA A 288 -0.05 -12.16 -5.34
N VAL A 289 -0.31 -10.87 -5.54
CA VAL A 289 -1.31 -10.38 -6.48
C VAL A 289 -0.71 -9.28 -7.34
N GLN A 290 -0.92 -9.37 -8.65
CA GLN A 290 -0.45 -8.38 -9.62
C GLN A 290 -1.59 -7.93 -10.53
N ALA A 291 -1.89 -6.63 -10.51
CA ALA A 291 -2.85 -5.97 -11.40
C ALA A 291 -2.11 -5.11 -12.44
N ASN A 292 -2.26 -5.44 -13.72
CA ASN A 292 -1.55 -4.76 -14.81
C ASN A 292 -2.51 -4.11 -15.81
N ASN A 293 -2.20 -2.89 -16.25
CA ASN A 293 -2.85 -2.17 -17.35
C ASN A 293 -4.39 -2.13 -17.24
N ALA A 294 -4.91 -1.13 -16.52
CA ALA A 294 -6.34 -0.90 -16.31
C ALA A 294 -7.10 -2.09 -15.73
N THR A 295 -6.42 -3.00 -15.03
CA THR A 295 -7.06 -4.09 -14.27
C THR A 295 -7.75 -3.49 -13.04
N THR A 296 -8.92 -4.02 -12.69
CA THR A 296 -9.59 -3.72 -11.43
C THR A 296 -9.27 -4.83 -10.44
N LEU A 297 -8.76 -4.45 -9.27
CA LEU A 297 -8.43 -5.35 -8.18
C LEU A 297 -9.24 -4.99 -6.94
N ASP A 298 -10.16 -5.87 -6.57
CA ASP A 298 -10.97 -5.76 -5.36
C ASP A 298 -10.57 -6.87 -4.38
N ILE A 299 -10.05 -6.48 -3.22
CA ILE A 299 -9.71 -7.39 -2.12
C ILE A 299 -10.62 -7.05 -0.95
N SER A 300 -11.38 -8.02 -0.46
CA SER A 300 -12.25 -7.88 0.71
C SER A 300 -11.97 -8.99 1.72
N GLY A 301 -11.36 -8.65 2.85
CA GLY A 301 -10.88 -9.59 3.86
C GLY A 301 -9.70 -10.45 3.39
N GLY A 302 -9.41 -11.50 4.15
CA GLY A 302 -8.42 -12.52 3.78
C GLY A 302 -6.97 -12.21 4.16
N ASN A 303 -6.07 -13.10 3.72
CA ASN A 303 -4.65 -13.08 4.06
C ASN A 303 -3.78 -13.19 2.81
N ILE A 304 -2.84 -12.27 2.66
CA ILE A 304 -1.85 -12.27 1.58
C ILE A 304 -0.46 -12.39 2.21
N THR A 305 0.28 -13.43 1.85
CA THR A 305 1.65 -13.64 2.30
C THR A 305 2.59 -13.75 1.10
N SER A 306 3.65 -12.97 1.07
CA SER A 306 4.59 -12.95 -0.05
C SER A 306 6.05 -12.87 0.39
N ALA A 307 6.90 -13.74 -0.15
CA ALA A 307 8.35 -13.59 -0.07
C ALA A 307 8.88 -12.48 -1.01
N GLY A 308 8.06 -12.02 -1.95
CA GLY A 308 8.31 -10.88 -2.83
C GLY A 308 7.40 -9.71 -2.46
N THR A 309 6.76 -9.09 -3.46
CA THR A 309 5.77 -8.03 -3.22
C THR A 309 4.43 -8.63 -2.78
N GLY A 310 3.72 -7.99 -1.85
CA GLY A 310 2.35 -8.37 -1.50
C GLY A 310 1.40 -8.11 -2.67
N VAL A 311 1.11 -6.84 -2.92
CA VAL A 311 0.23 -6.36 -3.99
C VAL A 311 1.01 -5.45 -4.94
N TYR A 312 1.01 -5.80 -6.23
CA TYR A 312 1.68 -5.05 -7.29
C TYR A 312 0.65 -4.41 -8.23
N ILE A 313 0.69 -3.09 -8.35
CA ILE A 313 -0.25 -2.29 -9.13
C ILE A 313 0.54 -1.58 -10.24
N LEU A 314 0.25 -1.94 -11.50
CA LEU A 314 0.78 -1.30 -12.68
C LEU A 314 -0.34 -0.66 -13.48
N ALA A 315 -0.42 0.67 -13.48
CA ALA A 315 -1.40 1.44 -14.27
C ALA A 315 -2.85 0.94 -14.05
N SER A 316 -3.19 0.54 -12.83
CA SER A 316 -4.42 -0.22 -12.50
C SER A 316 -5.15 0.39 -11.30
N ASP A 317 -6.39 -0.02 -11.08
CA ASP A 317 -7.21 0.41 -9.94
C ASP A 317 -7.25 -0.71 -8.89
N ALA A 318 -7.07 -0.33 -7.63
CA ALA A 318 -7.03 -1.26 -6.51
C ALA A 318 -7.82 -0.74 -5.30
N ASN A 319 -8.73 -1.57 -4.81
CA ASN A 319 -9.43 -1.38 -3.55
C ASN A 319 -9.11 -2.56 -2.63
N ILE A 320 -8.59 -2.25 -1.44
CA ILE A 320 -8.20 -3.24 -0.43
C ILE A 320 -8.98 -2.92 0.84
N ASP A 321 -9.90 -3.80 1.20
CA ASP A 321 -10.79 -3.65 2.35
C ASP A 321 -10.62 -4.86 3.29
N GLY A 322 -10.26 -4.66 4.56
CA GLY A 322 -10.23 -5.73 5.56
C GLY A 322 -9.10 -6.77 5.44
N ALA A 323 -8.17 -6.61 4.49
CA ALA A 323 -7.13 -7.61 4.21
C ALA A 323 -5.90 -7.50 5.15
N THR A 324 -5.28 -8.64 5.45
CA THR A 324 -3.94 -8.68 6.07
C THR A 324 -2.88 -9.03 5.03
N ILE A 325 -1.90 -8.15 4.83
CA ILE A 325 -0.81 -8.29 3.86
C ILE A 325 0.52 -8.37 4.60
N ASN A 326 1.23 -9.49 4.43
CA ASN A 326 2.58 -9.72 4.96
C ASN A 326 3.55 -9.95 3.81
N ALA A 327 4.52 -9.06 3.64
CA ALA A 327 5.48 -9.13 2.54
C ALA A 327 6.94 -9.04 3.02
N ASP A 328 7.82 -9.86 2.44
CA ASP A 328 9.26 -9.72 2.62
C ASP A 328 9.84 -8.63 1.71
N GLY A 329 9.24 -8.41 0.54
CA GLY A 329 9.43 -7.19 -0.26
C GLY A 329 8.39 -6.13 0.11
N ASP A 330 8.05 -5.28 -0.84
CA ASP A 330 7.09 -4.20 -0.59
C ASP A 330 5.68 -4.76 -0.32
N GLY A 331 4.98 -4.17 0.64
CA GLY A 331 3.59 -4.55 0.96
C GLY A 331 2.67 -4.26 -0.21
N ILE A 332 2.60 -2.98 -0.59
CA ILE A 332 1.88 -2.47 -1.76
C ILE A 332 2.86 -1.67 -2.62
N PHE A 333 2.96 -2.01 -3.90
CA PHE A 333 3.81 -1.32 -4.86
C PHE A 333 2.99 -0.77 -6.02
N ILE A 334 3.12 0.51 -6.34
CA ILE A 334 2.41 1.19 -7.43
C ILE A 334 3.42 1.72 -8.44
N THR A 335 3.20 1.48 -9.74
CA THR A 335 4.06 2.03 -10.80
C THR A 335 3.31 2.30 -12.10
N SER A 336 3.79 3.28 -12.88
CA SER A 336 3.43 3.42 -14.31
C SER A 336 4.50 2.83 -15.24
N LYS A 337 5.63 2.37 -14.70
CA LYS A 337 6.77 1.93 -15.51
C LYS A 337 6.41 0.67 -16.29
N LYS A 338 6.73 0.68 -17.59
CA LYS A 338 6.48 -0.44 -18.52
C LYS A 338 4.99 -0.76 -18.73
N ARG A 339 4.09 0.19 -18.42
CA ARG A 339 2.67 0.03 -18.78
C ARG A 339 2.50 -0.09 -20.29
N ASN A 340 1.45 -0.79 -20.70
CA ASN A 340 1.01 -0.77 -22.09
C ASN A 340 0.25 0.54 -22.36
N THR A 341 0.73 1.34 -23.30
CA THR A 341 0.15 2.65 -23.64
C THR A 341 -1.21 2.57 -24.32
N SER A 342 -1.66 1.36 -24.69
CA SER A 342 -3.00 1.12 -25.23
C SER A 342 -4.09 1.14 -24.15
N TYR A 343 -3.70 1.14 -22.87
CA TYR A 343 -4.60 1.17 -21.72
C TYR A 343 -4.38 2.44 -20.89
N GLU A 344 -5.41 2.81 -20.14
CA GLU A 344 -5.39 3.95 -19.22
C GLU A 344 -4.38 3.72 -18.09
N ASP A 345 -3.82 4.81 -17.58
CA ASP A 345 -2.85 4.80 -16.48
C ASP A 345 -3.59 5.15 -15.19
N LEU A 346 -4.37 4.22 -14.64
CA LEU A 346 -5.33 4.52 -13.56
C LEU A 346 -4.62 4.87 -12.24
N ASN A 347 -3.79 3.95 -11.72
CA ASN A 347 -3.07 4.05 -10.43
C ASN A 347 -3.89 4.66 -9.30
N ALA A 348 -5.14 4.22 -9.19
CA ALA A 348 -5.99 4.53 -8.05
C ALA A 348 -5.75 3.48 -6.95
N LEU A 349 -5.71 3.95 -5.70
CA LEU A 349 -5.57 3.08 -4.53
C LEU A 349 -6.46 3.58 -3.39
N THR A 350 -7.35 2.71 -2.94
CA THR A 350 -8.08 2.85 -1.68
C THR A 350 -7.74 1.67 -0.77
N VAL A 351 -7.41 1.96 0.49
CA VAL A 351 -7.12 0.95 1.52
C VAL A 351 -7.96 1.25 2.75
N THR A 352 -8.80 0.30 3.15
CA THR A 352 -9.70 0.41 4.32
C THR A 352 -9.53 -0.83 5.20
N ASP A 353 -9.56 -0.67 6.52
CA ASP A 353 -9.58 -1.77 7.50
C ASP A 353 -8.45 -2.81 7.35
N ALA A 354 -7.31 -2.42 6.76
CA ALA A 354 -6.24 -3.34 6.36
C ALA A 354 -5.03 -3.28 7.29
N ASN A 355 -4.32 -4.41 7.39
CA ASN A 355 -3.03 -4.50 8.08
C ASN A 355 -1.94 -4.84 7.09
N VAL A 356 -1.02 -3.92 6.83
CA VAL A 356 0.09 -4.09 5.88
C VAL A 356 1.41 -4.11 6.65
N THR A 357 2.04 -5.27 6.69
CA THR A 357 3.38 -5.47 7.27
C THR A 357 4.37 -5.82 6.18
N SER A 358 5.48 -5.09 6.11
CA SER A 358 6.55 -5.33 5.15
C SER A 358 7.93 -5.27 5.80
N LYS A 359 8.86 -6.09 5.33
CA LYS A 359 10.28 -6.00 5.73
C LYS A 359 11.02 -4.84 5.05
N THR A 360 10.44 -4.21 4.02
CA THR A 360 11.04 -3.09 3.27
C THR A 360 10.17 -1.82 3.37
N VAL A 361 9.11 -1.76 2.56
CA VAL A 361 8.23 -0.61 2.42
C VAL A 361 6.78 -1.07 2.47
N ALA A 362 5.95 -0.50 3.34
CA ALA A 362 4.53 -0.86 3.40
C ALA A 362 3.77 -0.34 2.17
N LEU A 363 3.93 0.95 1.81
CA LEU A 363 3.43 1.53 0.56
C LEU A 363 4.56 2.20 -0.24
N ASN A 364 4.84 1.69 -1.43
CA ASN A 364 5.86 2.22 -2.33
C ASN A 364 5.23 2.77 -3.61
N VAL A 365 5.20 4.10 -3.74
CA VAL A 365 4.90 4.77 -5.01
C VAL A 365 6.22 4.89 -5.79
N ASP A 366 6.35 4.13 -6.87
CA ASP A 366 7.58 4.09 -7.65
C ASP A 366 7.86 5.42 -8.38
N GLY A 367 9.11 5.62 -8.81
CA GLY A 367 9.49 6.77 -9.63
C GLY A 367 8.85 6.76 -11.02
N SER A 368 8.60 7.94 -11.57
CA SER A 368 7.92 8.12 -12.87
C SER A 368 6.53 7.47 -12.94
N THR A 369 5.79 7.57 -11.84
CA THR A 369 4.43 7.05 -11.67
C THR A 369 3.44 8.20 -11.63
N THR A 370 2.36 8.07 -12.41
CA THR A 370 1.27 9.05 -12.41
C THR A 370 0.23 8.62 -11.40
N ILE A 371 0.01 9.40 -10.34
CA ILE A 371 -1.10 9.23 -9.41
C ILE A 371 -2.15 10.28 -9.77
N ASN A 372 -3.30 9.86 -10.30
CA ASN A 372 -4.33 10.77 -10.82
C ASN A 372 -5.23 11.33 -9.72
N ASP A 373 -5.56 10.49 -8.74
CA ASP A 373 -6.42 10.82 -7.61
C ASP A 373 -5.69 10.57 -6.29
N PRO A 374 -6.08 11.25 -5.20
CA PRO A 374 -5.49 11.01 -3.89
C PRO A 374 -5.59 9.53 -3.49
N ILE A 375 -4.47 8.98 -3.01
CA ILE A 375 -4.46 7.67 -2.36
C ILE A 375 -5.18 7.83 -1.02
N LYS A 376 -6.22 7.01 -0.79
CA LYS A 376 -7.02 7.04 0.42
C LYS A 376 -6.69 5.86 1.31
N LEU A 377 -6.29 6.14 2.54
CA LEU A 377 -5.93 5.17 3.56
C LEU A 377 -6.83 5.43 4.78
N THR A 378 -7.67 4.47 5.15
CA THR A 378 -8.65 4.63 6.21
C THR A 378 -8.60 3.45 7.17
N ASN A 379 -8.60 3.72 8.48
CA ASN A 379 -8.68 2.71 9.54
C ASN A 379 -7.70 1.53 9.37
N SER A 380 -6.49 1.81 8.90
CA SER A 380 -5.51 0.78 8.52
C SER A 380 -4.18 0.95 9.27
N THR A 381 -3.41 -0.13 9.37
CA THR A 381 -2.09 -0.14 10.01
C THR A 381 -1.01 -0.51 9.02
N PHE A 382 -0.03 0.38 8.81
CA PHE A 382 1.14 0.13 7.95
C PHE A 382 2.40 0.05 8.82
N THR A 383 3.08 -1.10 8.79
CA THR A 383 4.28 -1.37 9.59
C THR A 383 5.43 -1.84 8.70
N ALA A 384 6.49 -1.04 8.61
CA ALA A 384 7.72 -1.35 7.88
C ALA A 384 8.85 -0.41 8.30
N PRO A 385 10.12 -0.69 7.97
CA PRO A 385 11.19 0.31 8.13
C PRO A 385 10.87 1.64 7.43
N THR A 386 10.23 1.58 6.26
CA THR A 386 9.62 2.73 5.58
C THR A 386 8.12 2.49 5.45
N ALA A 387 7.30 3.22 6.20
CA ALA A 387 5.85 3.09 6.09
C ALA A 387 5.37 3.55 4.70
N ILE A 388 5.89 4.68 4.21
CA ILE A 388 5.51 5.23 2.90
C ILE A 388 6.75 5.73 2.17
N LYS A 389 6.92 5.29 0.92
CA LYS A 389 7.92 5.80 0.00
C LYS A 389 7.26 6.56 -1.16
N LEU A 390 7.67 7.80 -1.34
CA LEU A 390 7.20 8.73 -2.37
C LEU A 390 8.27 8.89 -3.45
N GLY A 391 8.23 8.00 -4.44
CA GLY A 391 9.09 8.06 -5.63
C GLY A 391 8.55 8.99 -6.72
N SER A 392 7.30 9.41 -6.64
CA SER A 392 6.66 10.37 -7.55
C SER A 392 5.68 11.25 -6.78
N LYS A 393 5.15 12.28 -7.45
CA LYS A 393 4.10 13.14 -6.90
C LYS A 393 2.89 12.31 -6.51
N ALA A 394 2.50 12.39 -5.24
CA ALA A 394 1.27 11.77 -4.73
C ALA A 394 0.62 12.65 -3.67
N ALA A 395 -0.72 12.61 -3.61
CA ALA A 395 -1.49 13.11 -2.49
C ALA A 395 -2.00 11.91 -1.69
N ILE A 396 -1.76 11.88 -0.39
CA ILE A 396 -2.18 10.80 0.50
C ILE A 396 -3.08 11.37 1.59
N GLN A 397 -4.28 10.81 1.68
CA GLN A 397 -5.27 11.10 2.71
C GLN A 397 -5.30 9.91 3.67
N ALA A 398 -4.78 10.11 4.88
CA ALA A 398 -4.70 9.09 5.92
C ALA A 398 -5.67 9.46 7.07
N GLU A 399 -6.68 8.62 7.25
CA GLU A 399 -7.75 8.78 8.24
C GLU A 399 -7.73 7.61 9.22
N ASN A 400 -7.62 7.87 10.52
CA ASN A 400 -7.51 6.84 11.56
C ASN A 400 -6.42 5.80 11.25
N MET A 401 -5.28 6.25 10.76
CA MET A 401 -4.16 5.40 10.35
C MET A 401 -3.18 5.19 11.49
N THR A 402 -2.59 4.00 11.57
CA THR A 402 -1.37 3.77 12.36
C THR A 402 -0.20 3.52 11.41
N LEU A 403 0.69 4.50 11.28
CA LEU A 403 1.89 4.43 10.45
C LEU A 403 3.11 4.21 11.35
N THR A 404 3.69 3.01 11.30
CA THR A 404 4.93 2.68 12.02
C THR A 404 6.05 2.47 11.00
N GLY A 405 6.98 3.42 10.94
CA GLY A 405 8.04 3.47 9.95
C GLY A 405 8.27 4.87 9.38
N ASN A 406 9.33 5.00 8.60
CA ASN A 406 9.70 6.30 8.03
C ASN A 406 8.82 6.69 6.85
N ILE A 407 8.68 7.99 6.62
CA ILE A 407 8.14 8.56 5.38
C ILE A 407 9.33 9.08 4.56
N VAL A 408 9.56 8.51 3.39
CA VAL A 408 10.74 8.81 2.58
C VAL A 408 10.34 9.28 1.20
N GLN A 409 10.79 10.47 0.83
CA GLN A 409 10.68 11.02 -0.51
C GLN A 409 11.98 10.81 -1.28
N THR A 410 11.89 10.27 -2.50
CA THR A 410 13.08 10.09 -3.37
C THR A 410 13.03 10.92 -4.65
N ASP A 411 11.91 11.59 -4.92
CA ASP A 411 11.74 12.51 -6.05
C ASP A 411 11.56 13.94 -5.56
N THR A 412 11.81 14.95 -6.39
CA THR A 412 11.76 16.37 -5.99
C THR A 412 10.39 17.02 -6.20
N SER A 413 9.39 16.28 -6.68
CA SER A 413 8.04 16.82 -6.85
C SER A 413 7.34 17.07 -5.53
N SER A 414 6.36 17.98 -5.53
CA SER A 414 5.62 18.31 -4.31
C SER A 414 4.47 17.33 -4.06
N SER A 415 4.69 16.41 -3.12
CA SER A 415 3.68 15.47 -2.61
C SER A 415 3.02 16.01 -1.33
N SER A 416 1.94 15.35 -0.89
CA SER A 416 1.28 15.69 0.38
C SER A 416 0.86 14.44 1.14
N LEU A 417 0.99 14.50 2.46
CA LEU A 417 0.45 13.53 3.42
C LEU A 417 -0.40 14.29 4.44
N SER A 418 -1.67 13.92 4.55
CA SER A 418 -2.58 14.44 5.57
C SER A 418 -2.95 13.34 6.56
N LEU A 419 -2.77 13.62 7.84
CA LEU A 419 -3.11 12.74 8.96
C LEU A 419 -4.35 13.32 9.64
N SER A 420 -5.40 12.52 9.75
CA SER A 420 -6.65 12.93 10.39
C SER A 420 -7.31 11.80 11.17
N GLN A 421 -8.32 12.13 11.96
CA GLN A 421 -9.15 11.18 12.71
C GLN A 421 -8.33 10.23 13.59
N LYS A 422 -7.51 10.77 14.48
CA LYS A 422 -6.63 10.03 15.42
C LYS A 422 -5.51 9.25 14.72
N SER A 423 -5.08 9.72 13.55
CA SER A 423 -3.95 9.11 12.86
C SER A 423 -2.66 9.29 13.67
N THR A 424 -1.83 8.25 13.70
CA THR A 424 -0.52 8.27 14.35
C THR A 424 0.57 7.96 13.34
N LEU A 425 1.63 8.77 13.35
CA LEU A 425 2.88 8.51 12.65
C LEU A 425 3.98 8.32 13.68
N THR A 426 4.62 7.15 13.69
CA THR A 426 5.80 6.88 14.50
C THR A 426 6.97 6.58 13.59
N GLY A 427 7.89 7.54 13.47
CA GLY A 427 9.04 7.46 12.57
C GLY A 427 9.58 8.82 12.13
N ARG A 428 10.66 8.77 11.35
CA ARG A 428 11.26 9.94 10.70
C ARG A 428 10.50 10.32 9.42
N VAL A 429 10.44 11.61 9.13
CA VAL A 429 10.03 12.11 7.80
C VAL A 429 11.22 12.70 7.06
N ASP A 430 11.40 12.28 5.81
CA ASP A 430 12.41 12.79 4.87
C ASP A 430 11.75 13.19 3.56
N ALA A 431 11.10 14.35 3.57
CA ALA A 431 10.23 14.78 2.50
C ALA A 431 10.33 16.30 2.25
N LEU A 432 11.54 16.77 1.92
CA LEU A 432 11.90 18.19 1.77
C LEU A 432 11.02 18.99 0.80
N SER A 433 10.39 18.33 -0.19
CA SER A 433 9.53 19.03 -1.16
C SER A 433 8.04 18.83 -0.88
N SER A 434 7.70 18.05 0.15
CA SER A 434 6.32 17.64 0.45
C SER A 434 5.70 18.41 1.61
N THR A 435 4.37 18.38 1.66
CA THR A 435 3.60 18.95 2.75
C THR A 435 3.12 17.84 3.68
N LEU A 436 3.32 18.03 4.99
CA LEU A 436 2.72 17.20 6.04
C LEU A 436 1.68 18.03 6.77
N SER A 437 0.49 17.46 6.99
CA SER A 437 -0.59 18.09 7.76
C SER A 437 -1.16 17.14 8.79
N LEU A 438 -1.42 17.65 9.99
CA LEU A 438 -2.05 16.92 11.11
C LEU A 438 -3.29 17.68 11.56
N ASP A 439 -4.40 16.99 11.75
CA ASP A 439 -5.57 17.54 12.44
C ASP A 439 -5.41 17.54 13.97
N GLU A 440 -6.35 18.19 14.68
CA GLU A 440 -6.40 18.30 16.15
C GLU A 440 -6.28 16.98 16.93
N THR A 441 -6.58 15.85 16.29
CA THR A 441 -6.58 14.53 16.93
C THR A 441 -5.36 13.68 16.61
N SER A 442 -4.57 14.08 15.63
CA SER A 442 -3.48 13.28 15.08
C SER A 442 -2.17 13.50 15.82
N GLN A 443 -1.28 12.50 15.75
CA GLN A 443 0.01 12.54 16.43
C GLN A 443 1.16 12.15 15.53
N TRP A 444 2.28 12.86 15.65
CA TRP A 444 3.56 12.47 15.09
C TRP A 444 4.61 12.28 16.20
N ASN A 445 4.99 11.04 16.41
CA ASN A 445 6.07 10.64 17.31
C ASN A 445 7.35 10.45 16.49
N MET A 446 8.20 11.48 16.47
CA MET A 446 9.47 11.41 15.75
C MET A 446 10.42 10.43 16.43
N THR A 447 11.16 9.65 15.64
CA THR A 447 12.20 8.74 16.15
C THR A 447 13.61 9.26 15.89
N ASP A 448 13.77 10.09 14.84
CA ASP A 448 15.04 10.64 14.37
C ASP A 448 14.82 12.04 13.76
N PRO A 449 15.90 12.83 13.56
CA PRO A 449 15.81 14.13 12.92
C PRO A 449 15.09 14.08 11.56
N SER A 450 14.13 14.97 11.36
CA SER A 450 13.20 14.96 10.23
C SER A 450 13.26 16.24 9.40
N THR A 451 12.98 16.08 8.11
CA THR A 451 13.00 17.12 7.09
C THR A 451 11.67 17.10 6.34
N VAL A 452 10.96 18.23 6.31
CA VAL A 452 9.68 18.39 5.60
C VAL A 452 9.69 19.68 4.79
N GLY A 453 8.89 19.74 3.72
CA GLY A 453 8.74 20.95 2.92
C GLY A 453 7.90 21.99 3.65
N ASN A 454 6.60 21.71 3.82
CA ASN A 454 5.70 22.49 4.65
C ASN A 454 5.14 21.61 5.77
N LEU A 455 4.89 22.20 6.92
CA LEU A 455 4.24 21.53 8.04
C LEU A 455 3.10 22.40 8.55
N THR A 456 1.89 21.87 8.51
CA THR A 456 0.73 22.44 9.18
C THR A 456 0.32 21.49 10.29
N ASN A 457 0.42 21.93 11.53
CA ASN A 457 0.06 21.13 12.68
C ASN A 457 -1.16 21.74 13.36
N ASP A 458 -2.10 20.88 13.72
CA ASP A 458 -3.17 21.17 14.67
C ASP A 458 -3.20 20.12 15.79
N GLY A 459 -2.45 19.02 15.65
CA GLY A 459 -2.39 17.92 16.61
C GLY A 459 -1.12 17.93 17.47
N GLY A 460 -0.68 16.75 17.87
CA GLY A 460 0.52 16.57 18.70
C GLY A 460 1.77 16.17 17.92
N ILE A 461 2.89 16.83 18.16
CA ILE A 461 4.21 16.40 17.69
C ILE A 461 5.12 16.17 18.89
N THR A 462 5.68 14.97 18.99
CA THR A 462 6.70 14.63 20.00
C THR A 462 8.06 14.56 19.32
N LEU A 463 8.93 15.51 19.67
CA LEU A 463 10.30 15.58 19.22
C LEU A 463 11.17 14.70 20.13
N SER A 464 11.40 13.45 19.72
CA SER A 464 12.32 12.58 20.47
C SER A 464 13.75 13.09 20.34
N ASN A 465 14.30 13.59 21.44
CA ASN A 465 15.71 13.91 21.56
C ASN A 465 16.39 12.72 22.24
N ALA A 466 17.18 11.92 21.52
CA ALA A 466 18.04 10.95 22.18
C ALA A 466 19.04 11.73 23.08
N SER A 467 19.19 11.32 24.35
CA SER A 467 20.13 11.96 25.28
C SER A 467 21.52 12.09 24.62
N GLY A 468 22.04 13.32 24.52
CA GLY A 468 23.30 13.66 23.86
C GLY A 468 23.21 14.08 22.39
N SER A 469 22.01 14.17 21.80
CA SER A 469 21.83 14.71 20.44
C SER A 469 21.94 16.24 20.45
N THR A 470 22.85 16.80 19.65
CA THR A 470 23.23 18.23 19.67
C THR A 470 22.75 19.01 18.44
N GLY A 471 21.88 18.41 17.61
CA GLY A 471 21.45 18.95 16.32
C GLY A 471 19.96 19.30 16.26
N THR A 472 19.58 20.03 15.22
CA THR A 472 18.18 20.31 14.89
C THR A 472 17.41 19.01 14.66
N LEU A 473 16.30 18.85 15.37
CA LEU A 473 15.44 17.67 15.28
C LEU A 473 14.44 17.80 14.13
N LEU A 474 13.86 18.99 13.94
CA LEU A 474 12.88 19.23 12.88
C LEU A 474 13.34 20.37 11.99
N THR A 475 13.53 20.08 10.71
CA THR A 475 13.78 21.09 9.68
C THR A 475 12.57 21.18 8.75
N VAL A 476 11.97 22.37 8.66
CA VAL A 476 10.89 22.69 7.74
C VAL A 476 11.45 23.63 6.66
N ASP A 477 11.67 23.12 5.45
CA ASP A 477 12.32 23.86 4.35
C ASP A 477 11.60 25.18 4.02
N LYS A 478 10.27 25.20 4.17
CA LYS A 478 9.42 26.35 3.85
C LYS A 478 8.68 26.80 5.11
N THR A 479 7.39 26.53 5.21
CA THR A 479 6.53 27.12 6.24
C THR A 479 6.17 26.11 7.31
N LEU A 480 6.42 26.47 8.56
CA LEU A 480 5.84 25.87 9.76
C LEU A 480 4.64 26.70 10.19
N THR A 481 3.46 26.08 10.24
CA THR A 481 2.24 26.68 10.76
C THR A 481 1.70 25.80 11.88
N LEU A 482 1.71 26.32 13.09
CA LEU A 482 0.99 25.77 14.23
C LEU A 482 -0.38 26.44 14.32
N GLN A 483 -1.41 25.64 14.56
CA GLN A 483 -2.79 26.06 14.84
C GLN A 483 -3.10 25.94 16.33
N ASP A 484 -4.28 26.39 16.75
CA ASP A 484 -4.73 26.45 18.15
C ASP A 484 -4.69 25.09 18.89
N GLY A 485 -5.00 23.99 18.19
CA GLY A 485 -4.91 22.64 18.76
C GLY A 485 -3.48 22.11 18.94
N SER A 486 -2.48 22.81 18.39
CA SER A 486 -1.11 22.31 18.29
C SER A 486 -0.47 22.03 19.64
N GLN A 487 0.25 20.92 19.72
CA GLN A 487 1.11 20.60 20.85
C GLN A 487 2.48 20.17 20.36
N ILE A 488 3.53 20.90 20.75
CA ILE A 488 4.92 20.49 20.52
C ILE A 488 5.51 20.00 21.85
N ASN A 489 5.92 18.74 21.91
CA ASN A 489 6.56 18.15 23.08
C ASN A 489 8.04 17.93 22.80
N ALA A 490 8.93 18.46 23.63
CA ALA A 490 10.37 18.30 23.48
C ALA A 490 11.09 18.11 24.82
N THR A 491 12.20 17.36 24.78
CA THR A 491 13.12 17.24 25.92
C THR A 491 14.42 17.97 25.61
N LEU A 492 14.74 18.95 26.45
CA LEU A 492 15.95 19.76 26.38
C LEU A 492 17.11 19.04 27.08
N ASP A 493 18.21 18.88 26.35
CA ASP A 493 19.48 18.43 26.90
C ASP A 493 20.44 19.62 27.04
N THR A 494 21.24 19.63 28.11
CA THR A 494 22.31 20.58 28.39
C THR A 494 23.35 20.73 27.27
N ALA A 495 23.41 19.78 26.33
CA ALA A 495 24.30 19.81 25.16
C ALA A 495 23.69 20.45 23.90
N ASN A 496 22.41 20.86 23.94
CA ASN A 496 21.73 21.45 22.78
C ASN A 496 22.28 22.85 22.47
N SER A 497 23.27 22.92 21.57
CA SER A 497 23.80 24.19 21.04
C SER A 497 23.12 24.65 19.74
N SER A 498 22.25 23.81 19.17
CA SER A 498 21.49 24.10 17.96
C SER A 498 20.00 24.25 18.27
N PRO A 499 19.27 25.10 17.53
CA PRO A 499 17.80 25.17 17.58
C PRO A 499 17.17 23.80 17.35
N ILE A 500 16.19 23.42 18.17
CA ILE A 500 15.46 22.15 18.05
C ILE A 500 14.61 22.11 16.77
N ILE A 501 14.11 23.27 16.33
CA ILE A 501 13.36 23.45 15.09
C ILE A 501 14.03 24.53 14.24
N LYS A 502 14.13 24.28 12.93
CA LYS A 502 14.49 25.29 11.92
C LYS A 502 13.41 25.40 10.86
N ALA A 503 13.05 26.61 10.45
CA ALA A 503 12.09 26.81 9.37
C ALA A 503 12.38 28.06 8.52
N ALA A 504 11.88 28.15 7.29
CA ALA A 504 11.99 29.41 6.55
C ALA A 504 10.99 30.46 7.06
N ASN A 505 9.74 30.06 7.27
CA ASN A 505 8.69 30.90 7.84
C ASN A 505 8.02 30.17 9.00
N VAL A 506 7.69 30.89 10.07
CA VAL A 506 7.09 30.33 11.28
C VAL A 506 5.84 31.13 11.65
N THR A 507 4.76 30.40 11.93
CA THR A 507 3.58 30.89 12.64
C THR A 507 3.35 29.97 13.83
N LEU A 508 3.43 30.56 15.02
CA LEU A 508 3.22 29.90 16.31
C LEU A 508 1.79 30.13 16.82
N ASP A 509 1.25 29.09 17.45
CA ASP A 509 -0.04 29.01 18.11
C ASP A 509 -0.02 27.74 19.00
N GLY A 510 -1.04 27.52 19.83
CA GLY A 510 -1.18 26.33 20.66
C GLY A 510 -0.17 26.23 21.81
N THR A 511 0.22 25.02 22.19
CA THR A 511 1.04 24.74 23.38
C THR A 511 2.43 24.20 23.05
N LEU A 512 3.46 24.73 23.73
CA LEU A 512 4.80 24.18 23.79
C LEU A 512 5.07 23.52 25.15
N ASN A 513 5.34 22.21 25.16
CA ASN A 513 5.68 21.46 26.35
C ASN A 513 7.14 21.06 26.34
N LEU A 514 7.90 21.55 27.33
CA LEU A 514 9.32 21.31 27.46
C LEU A 514 9.60 20.54 28.74
N SER A 515 10.53 19.60 28.67
CA SER A 515 11.11 18.94 29.85
C SER A 515 12.61 19.13 29.82
N SER A 516 13.24 19.31 30.98
CA SER A 516 14.70 19.39 31.09
C SER A 516 15.21 18.73 32.36
N THR A 517 16.33 18.02 32.24
CA THR A 517 17.07 17.49 33.40
C THR A 517 18.16 18.44 33.88
N ALA A 518 18.29 19.62 33.28
CA ALA A 518 19.30 20.60 33.67
C ALA A 518 18.97 21.20 35.05
N THR A 519 20.00 21.38 35.87
CA THR A 519 19.89 22.11 37.14
C THR A 519 20.18 23.59 36.92
N PHE A 520 19.33 24.45 37.45
CA PHE A 520 19.54 25.90 37.40
C PHE A 520 20.74 26.33 38.26
N VAL A 521 21.56 27.25 37.75
CA VAL A 521 22.64 27.92 38.50
C VAL A 521 22.37 29.42 38.43
N ALA A 522 22.13 30.04 39.60
CA ALA A 522 21.82 31.46 39.68
C ALA A 522 23.01 32.33 39.29
N PRO A 523 22.86 33.30 38.36
CA PRO A 523 23.88 34.29 38.09
C PRO A 523 23.93 35.36 39.21
N GLU A 524 25.07 36.01 39.37
CA GLU A 524 25.27 37.10 40.34
C GLU A 524 24.79 38.47 39.83
N THR A 525 24.47 38.59 38.54
CA THR A 525 23.98 39.80 37.89
C THR A 525 23.16 39.46 36.65
N ASP A 526 22.23 40.34 36.28
CA ASP A 526 21.43 40.24 35.06
C ASP A 526 22.23 40.44 33.76
N GLU A 527 23.45 40.97 33.83
CA GLU A 527 24.38 40.99 32.67
C GLU A 527 24.82 39.59 32.22
N HIS A 528 24.71 38.59 33.09
CA HIS A 528 25.13 37.21 32.81
C HIS A 528 23.94 36.29 32.50
N PHE A 529 22.77 36.85 32.19
CA PHE A 529 21.66 36.05 31.68
C PHE A 529 22.01 35.34 30.37
N GLY A 530 21.59 34.08 30.29
CA GLY A 530 21.80 33.23 29.13
C GLY A 530 20.48 32.88 28.44
N SER A 531 20.57 32.46 27.18
CA SER A 531 19.43 31.95 26.43
C SER A 531 19.75 30.69 25.62
N VAL A 532 18.70 29.97 25.26
CA VAL A 532 18.71 28.78 24.41
C VAL A 532 17.69 29.00 23.31
N THR A 533 18.16 29.08 22.06
CA THR A 533 17.27 29.14 20.90
C THR A 533 16.57 27.80 20.72
N LEU A 534 15.24 27.81 20.71
CA LEU A 534 14.41 26.64 20.43
C LEU A 534 14.06 26.58 18.94
N ILE A 535 13.60 27.70 18.39
CA ILE A 535 13.16 27.80 16.99
C ILE A 535 13.98 28.89 16.32
N ASP A 536 14.54 28.57 15.16
CA ASP A 536 15.28 29.49 14.30
C ASP A 536 14.56 29.58 12.94
N SER A 537 14.10 30.79 12.61
CA SER A 537 13.40 31.11 11.39
C SER A 537 14.28 31.93 10.43
N GLN A 538 14.05 31.85 9.12
CA GLN A 538 14.68 32.80 8.19
C GLN A 538 13.96 34.16 8.13
N THR A 539 12.73 34.23 8.66
CA THR A 539 11.90 35.44 8.68
C THR A 539 11.45 35.76 10.10
N ALA A 540 11.02 37.00 10.33
CA ALA A 540 10.49 37.41 11.63
C ALA A 540 9.31 36.52 12.07
N ILE A 541 9.41 35.98 13.27
CA ILE A 541 8.32 35.35 14.01
C ILE A 541 7.46 36.49 14.57
N THR A 542 6.17 36.51 14.21
CA THR A 542 5.24 37.61 14.56
C THR A 542 4.10 37.17 15.46
N THR A 543 4.04 35.89 15.81
CA THR A 543 3.09 35.29 16.75
C THR A 543 3.84 34.52 17.83
N ASP A 544 3.15 34.15 18.91
CA ASP A 544 3.70 33.40 20.05
C ASP A 544 2.84 32.15 20.29
N PHE A 545 3.32 31.22 21.11
CA PHE A 545 2.50 30.15 21.66
C PHE A 545 1.45 30.71 22.62
N ASP A 546 0.26 30.11 22.63
CA ASP A 546 -0.79 30.41 23.60
C ASP A 546 -0.37 30.01 25.02
N SER A 547 0.45 28.98 25.14
CA SER A 547 1.02 28.54 26.42
C SER A 547 2.35 27.81 26.27
N VAL A 548 3.23 27.99 27.25
CA VAL A 548 4.47 27.23 27.39
C VAL A 548 4.49 26.55 28.76
N THR A 549 4.78 25.25 28.79
CA THR A 549 5.07 24.52 30.01
C THR A 549 6.53 24.10 30.06
N LEU A 550 7.16 24.26 31.22
CA LEU A 550 8.54 23.87 31.46
C LEU A 550 8.60 22.97 32.69
N ASP A 551 8.77 21.67 32.46
CA ASP A 551 9.08 20.68 33.48
C ASP A 551 10.60 20.66 33.71
N ALA A 552 11.07 21.54 34.59
CA ALA A 552 12.47 21.64 35.00
C ALA A 552 12.58 21.87 36.51
N ASP A 553 13.69 21.45 37.11
CA ASP A 553 13.97 21.72 38.53
C ASP A 553 14.36 23.18 38.74
N THR A 554 13.37 24.00 39.09
CA THR A 554 13.53 25.42 39.42
C THR A 554 13.57 25.68 40.93
N SER A 555 13.70 24.63 41.76
CA SER A 555 13.64 24.78 43.23
C SER A 555 14.79 25.61 43.79
N ALA A 556 15.95 25.59 43.14
CA ALA A 556 17.12 26.39 43.49
C ALA A 556 17.12 27.80 42.86
N MET A 557 16.14 28.14 42.04
CA MET A 557 16.07 29.45 41.38
C MET A 557 15.52 30.52 42.35
N PRO A 558 16.27 31.61 42.64
CA PRO A 558 15.79 32.72 43.47
C PRO A 558 14.48 33.32 42.95
N ASP A 559 13.65 33.86 43.84
CA ASP A 559 12.32 34.39 43.50
C ASP A 559 12.37 35.46 42.40
N TYR A 560 13.36 36.35 42.45
CA TYR A 560 13.57 37.43 41.48
C TYR A 560 14.05 36.97 40.10
N LEU A 561 14.28 35.68 39.89
CA LEU A 561 14.63 35.10 38.59
C LEU A 561 13.51 34.18 38.08
N THR A 562 13.38 34.16 36.76
CA THR A 562 12.46 33.30 36.02
C THR A 562 13.12 32.80 34.73
N ILE A 563 12.50 31.78 34.12
CA ILE A 563 12.80 31.41 32.73
C ILE A 563 11.66 31.93 31.88
N ASN A 564 11.98 32.79 30.92
CA ASN A 564 11.08 33.33 29.93
C ASN A 564 11.10 32.43 28.69
N ALA A 565 9.96 32.29 28.04
CA ALA A 565 9.84 31.74 26.70
C ALA A 565 9.17 32.79 25.81
N GLY A 566 9.74 33.05 24.64
CA GLY A 566 9.20 34.05 23.74
C GLY A 566 10.06 34.29 22.51
N VAL A 567 9.54 35.14 21.62
CA VAL A 567 10.30 35.67 20.49
C VAL A 567 11.39 36.61 21.02
N ASP A 568 12.65 36.41 20.59
CA ASP A 568 13.75 37.27 21.01
C ASP A 568 13.51 38.71 20.52
N ALA A 569 13.56 39.66 21.46
CA ALA A 569 13.33 41.07 21.20
C ALA A 569 14.45 41.71 20.35
N ASN A 570 15.66 41.16 20.40
CA ASN A 570 16.83 41.64 19.65
C ASN A 570 16.92 41.01 18.26
N ASP A 571 16.47 39.76 18.13
CA ASP A 571 16.41 39.02 16.88
C ASP A 571 15.10 38.22 16.78
N ASN A 572 14.07 38.87 16.24
CA ASN A 572 12.74 38.26 16.13
C ASN A 572 12.66 37.10 15.12
N THR A 573 13.78 36.64 14.56
CA THR A 573 13.86 35.37 13.83
C THR A 573 14.01 34.17 14.76
N ASN A 574 14.30 34.39 16.05
CA ASN A 574 14.48 33.35 17.05
C ASN A 574 13.33 33.31 18.05
N TYR A 575 12.95 32.10 18.45
CA TYR A 575 12.18 31.82 19.65
C TYR A 575 13.09 31.17 20.69
N GLU A 576 13.20 31.73 21.87
CA GLU A 576 14.18 31.32 22.88
C GLU A 576 13.57 31.02 24.24
N LEU A 577 14.30 30.20 25.01
CA LEU A 577 14.22 30.22 26.46
C LEU A 577 15.34 31.11 27.00
N SER A 578 15.03 32.11 27.80
CA SER A 578 16.03 32.99 28.41
C SER A 578 15.83 33.10 29.91
N THR A 579 16.93 33.18 30.65
CA THR A 579 16.89 33.58 32.05
C THR A 579 16.56 35.07 32.13
N GLY A 580 15.62 35.46 32.97
CA GLY A 580 15.23 36.86 33.12
C GLY A 580 14.84 37.21 34.55
N LEU A 581 14.65 38.50 34.80
CA LEU A 581 14.07 38.97 36.06
C LEU A 581 12.58 38.63 36.12
N SER A 582 12.11 38.16 37.27
CA SER A 582 10.67 38.01 37.54
C SER A 582 9.91 39.34 37.42
N TRP A 583 10.62 40.47 37.49
CA TRP A 583 10.07 41.80 37.17
C TRP A 583 9.41 41.86 35.79
N TYR A 584 10.04 41.22 34.79
CA TYR A 584 9.63 41.24 33.39
C TYR A 584 9.03 39.91 32.91
N ALA A 585 8.57 39.06 33.84
CA ALA A 585 7.97 37.78 33.48
C ALA A 585 6.70 37.98 32.64
N GLY A 586 6.63 37.34 31.48
CA GLY A 586 5.48 37.34 30.58
C GLY A 586 4.49 36.21 30.88
N ALA A 587 3.49 36.07 30.01
CA ALA A 587 2.49 35.01 30.12
C ALA A 587 3.08 33.59 30.00
N ASN A 588 4.16 33.45 29.22
CA ASN A 588 4.85 32.18 28.95
C ASN A 588 6.08 31.94 29.85
N SER A 589 6.24 32.74 30.91
CA SER A 589 7.33 32.57 31.87
C SER A 589 7.02 31.49 32.91
N ALA A 590 8.06 30.83 33.42
CA ALA A 590 7.93 29.76 34.43
C ALA A 590 7.36 30.25 35.77
N ARG A 591 7.47 31.56 36.06
CA ARG A 591 6.93 32.23 37.25
C ARG A 591 6.19 33.49 36.86
N ALA A 592 5.18 33.86 37.66
CA ALA A 592 4.42 35.08 37.47
C ALA A 592 5.24 36.33 37.84
N ALA A 593 4.93 37.47 37.23
CA ALA A 593 5.67 38.70 37.45
C ALA A 593 5.52 39.24 38.88
N HIS A 594 6.63 39.70 39.47
CA HIS A 594 6.65 40.40 40.76
C HIS A 594 7.91 41.24 40.93
N GLY A 595 7.85 42.23 41.83
CA GLY A 595 8.97 43.11 42.17
C GLY A 595 9.73 42.73 43.45
N THR A 596 9.48 41.55 44.03
CA THR A 596 10.22 41.06 45.20
C THR A 596 11.58 40.47 44.83
N PHE A 597 12.62 40.87 45.56
CA PHE A 597 13.98 40.34 45.48
C PHE A 597 14.41 39.79 46.84
N THR A 598 14.30 38.48 47.03
CA THR A 598 14.78 37.81 48.25
C THR A 598 16.21 37.33 48.05
N VAL A 599 17.19 38.11 48.53
CA VAL A 599 18.62 37.75 48.41
C VAL A 599 19.07 37.07 49.70
N ASP A 600 19.51 35.81 49.57
CA ASP A 600 19.97 35.00 50.70
C ASP A 600 21.20 35.59 51.40
N ALA A 601 21.38 35.22 52.67
CA ALA A 601 22.58 35.58 53.43
C ALA A 601 23.86 35.21 52.67
N ASP A 602 24.89 36.05 52.79
CA ASP A 602 26.19 35.91 52.10
C ASP A 602 26.12 35.95 50.55
N SER A 603 24.95 36.25 49.97
CA SER A 603 24.77 36.40 48.52
C SER A 603 24.67 37.88 48.11
N THR A 604 25.02 38.16 46.86
CA THR A 604 24.85 39.48 46.25
C THR A 604 24.26 39.29 44.86
N PHE A 605 23.26 40.09 44.52
CA PHE A 605 22.73 40.18 43.17
C PHE A 605 22.77 41.62 42.68
N THR A 606 23.26 41.84 41.47
CA THR A 606 23.31 43.18 40.83
C THR A 606 22.29 43.26 39.71
N VAL A 607 21.46 44.30 39.74
CA VAL A 607 20.57 44.68 38.63
C VAL A 607 21.22 45.83 37.87
N THR A 608 21.49 45.58 36.59
CA THR A 608 22.08 46.53 35.64
C THR A 608 21.07 46.96 34.59
N SER A 609 20.04 46.16 34.36
CA SER A 609 18.90 46.52 33.53
C SER A 609 18.16 47.70 34.16
N GLU A 610 17.59 48.53 33.29
CA GLU A 610 16.59 49.53 33.69
C GLU A 610 15.36 48.78 34.19
N LEU A 611 14.80 49.21 35.32
CA LEU A 611 13.55 48.71 35.89
C LEU A 611 12.45 49.74 35.66
N ASP A 612 11.51 49.41 34.79
CA ASP A 612 10.36 50.25 34.44
C ASP A 612 9.07 49.73 35.07
N GLU A 613 8.05 50.60 35.17
CA GLU A 613 6.69 50.13 35.45
C GLU A 613 6.22 49.14 34.38
N THR A 614 5.65 48.03 34.83
CA THR A 614 5.10 46.97 33.99
C THR A 614 3.60 46.81 34.23
N THR A 615 2.97 45.87 33.54
CA THR A 615 1.54 45.62 33.70
C THR A 615 1.24 44.97 35.06
N ALA A 616 0.38 45.60 35.84
CA ALA A 616 -0.10 45.05 37.10
C ALA A 616 -0.79 43.68 36.91
N ASN A 617 -0.61 42.79 37.87
CA ASN A 617 -1.32 41.51 37.95
C ASN A 617 -2.12 41.43 39.26
N SER A 618 -2.72 40.27 39.57
CA SER A 618 -3.58 40.13 40.75
C SER A 618 -2.84 40.32 42.08
N ASN A 619 -1.52 40.14 42.10
CA ASN A 619 -0.69 40.07 43.31
C ASN A 619 0.37 41.17 43.37
N TRP A 620 0.63 41.88 42.27
CA TRP A 620 1.65 42.92 42.17
C TRP A 620 1.16 44.09 41.31
N ASN A 621 1.46 45.31 41.75
CA ASN A 621 1.01 46.54 41.09
C ASN A 621 1.79 46.89 39.82
N GLY A 622 2.82 46.10 39.46
CA GLY A 622 3.65 46.32 38.28
C GLY A 622 4.80 47.31 38.49
N SER A 623 4.89 47.96 39.66
CA SER A 623 5.84 49.07 39.86
C SER A 623 6.57 49.07 41.20
N LYS A 624 6.14 48.30 42.20
CA LYS A 624 6.79 48.30 43.52
C LYS A 624 7.94 47.30 43.59
N LEU A 625 9.13 47.77 44.00
CA LEU A 625 10.27 46.92 44.35
C LEU A 625 10.24 46.61 45.85
N THR A 626 10.41 45.33 46.22
CA THR A 626 10.51 44.89 47.61
C THR A 626 11.78 44.06 47.81
N LYS A 627 12.77 44.58 48.55
CA LYS A 627 14.00 43.87 48.90
C LYS A 627 13.81 43.08 50.21
N GLN A 628 13.99 41.77 50.14
CA GLN A 628 13.92 40.81 51.25
C GLN A 628 15.20 39.98 51.37
N GLY A 629 15.30 39.20 52.44
CA GLY A 629 16.46 38.36 52.75
C GLY A 629 17.66 39.14 53.27
N ASP A 630 18.60 38.44 53.92
CA ASP A 630 19.72 39.05 54.65
C ASP A 630 20.89 39.48 53.75
N GLY A 631 20.87 39.12 52.47
CA GLY A 631 21.91 39.47 51.49
C GLY A 631 21.80 40.87 50.90
N THR A 632 22.60 41.11 49.87
CA THR A 632 22.75 42.43 49.22
C THR A 632 22.14 42.46 47.82
N LEU A 633 21.21 43.39 47.55
CA LEU A 633 20.77 43.75 46.21
C LEU A 633 21.43 45.05 45.79
N ILE A 634 22.05 45.09 44.61
CA ILE A 634 22.69 46.29 44.06
C ILE A 634 21.88 46.79 42.88
N LEU A 635 21.35 48.01 42.96
CA LEU A 635 20.72 48.70 41.82
C LEU A 635 21.75 49.65 41.20
N SER A 636 22.21 49.31 40.00
CA SER A 636 23.29 50.06 39.34
C SER A 636 22.82 50.99 38.23
N ASN A 637 21.60 50.78 37.71
CA ASN A 637 20.99 51.63 36.70
C ASN A 637 20.28 52.83 37.34
N THR A 638 20.57 54.04 36.85
CA THR A 638 19.95 55.29 37.34
C THR A 638 18.75 55.74 36.50
N GLY A 639 18.40 54.99 35.44
CA GLY A 639 17.25 55.24 34.57
C GLY A 639 15.93 54.66 35.08
N ASN A 640 15.97 53.88 36.18
CA ASN A 640 14.81 53.19 36.73
C ASN A 640 13.58 54.10 36.90
N ASP A 641 12.48 53.78 36.21
CA ASP A 641 11.21 54.51 36.26
C ASP A 641 10.10 53.73 37.00
N TYR A 642 10.46 52.77 37.85
CA TYR A 642 9.49 52.08 38.71
C TYR A 642 9.02 52.96 39.88
N GLY A 643 8.00 52.50 40.60
CA GLY A 643 7.33 53.22 41.70
C GLY A 643 8.07 53.11 43.04
N ASP A 644 7.38 52.63 44.07
CA ASP A 644 7.89 52.59 45.45
C ASP A 644 9.03 51.56 45.63
N THR A 645 9.98 51.88 46.51
CA THR A 645 11.01 50.95 47.00
C THR A 645 10.76 50.61 48.47
N GLU A 646 10.56 49.33 48.78
CA GLU A 646 10.45 48.81 50.14
C GLU A 646 11.64 47.91 50.47
N ILE A 647 12.33 48.16 51.58
CA ILE A 647 13.46 47.38 52.06
C ILE A 647 13.09 46.73 53.39
N ASP A 648 12.70 45.45 53.33
CA ASP A 648 12.26 44.68 54.49
C ASP A 648 13.43 44.02 55.23
N GLY A 649 14.51 43.68 54.52
CA GLY A 649 15.68 43.01 55.09
C GLY A 649 16.95 43.10 54.25
N GLY A 650 18.10 42.90 54.91
CA GLY A 650 19.43 42.90 54.30
C GLY A 650 19.87 44.30 53.84
N ILE A 651 20.64 44.34 52.75
CA ILE A 651 21.22 45.57 52.19
C ILE A 651 20.65 45.83 50.79
N LEU A 652 20.11 47.03 50.56
CA LEU A 652 19.93 47.59 49.21
C LEU A 652 21.04 48.61 48.98
N ALA A 653 21.89 48.38 47.99
CA ALA A 653 22.96 49.30 47.62
C ALA A 653 22.64 50.00 46.30
N ALA A 654 22.85 51.32 46.25
CA ALA A 654 22.70 52.13 45.05
C ALA A 654 23.80 53.20 44.98
N LYS A 655 24.12 53.64 43.77
CA LYS A 655 25.07 54.75 43.55
C LYS A 655 24.41 56.13 43.56
N ASP A 656 23.13 56.19 43.22
CA ASP A 656 22.36 57.43 43.18
C ASP A 656 20.96 57.14 43.72
N ALA A 657 20.33 58.15 44.33
CA ALA A 657 18.93 58.06 44.74
C ALA A 657 18.01 57.80 43.53
N ALA A 658 18.40 58.26 42.32
CA ALA A 658 17.69 57.98 41.08
C ALA A 658 17.60 56.48 40.73
N ALA A 659 18.47 55.62 41.28
CA ALA A 659 18.37 54.18 41.07
C ALA A 659 17.24 53.51 41.90
N LEU A 660 16.67 54.23 42.88
CA LEU A 660 15.64 53.73 43.80
C LEU A 660 14.20 53.92 43.27
N GLY A 661 14.04 54.23 41.99
CA GLY A 661 12.75 54.50 41.37
C GLY A 661 12.24 55.92 41.64
N THR A 662 10.97 56.15 41.33
CA THR A 662 10.30 57.47 41.39
C THR A 662 9.39 57.64 42.60
N GLY A 663 9.08 56.55 43.31
CA GLY A 663 8.18 56.51 44.46
C GLY A 663 8.85 56.72 45.82
N ASP A 664 8.13 56.39 46.89
CA ASP A 664 8.63 56.50 48.26
C ASP A 664 9.59 55.35 48.59
N VAL A 665 10.63 55.65 49.40
CA VAL A 665 11.57 54.64 49.93
C VAL A 665 11.24 54.36 51.39
N THR A 666 10.84 53.13 51.69
CA THR A 666 10.56 52.65 53.05
C THR A 666 11.60 51.63 53.49
N ILE A 667 12.14 51.79 54.72
CA ILE A 667 13.22 50.95 55.25
C ILE A 667 12.79 50.38 56.60
N ALA A 668 12.72 49.07 56.73
CA ALA A 668 12.48 48.40 58.00
C ALA A 668 13.68 48.54 58.97
N GLU A 669 13.44 48.42 60.28
CA GLU A 669 14.50 48.57 61.30
C GLU A 669 15.66 47.58 61.13
N SER A 670 15.40 46.41 60.53
CA SER A 670 16.36 45.35 60.23
C SER A 670 17.08 45.49 58.87
N ALA A 671 16.76 46.51 58.09
CA ALA A 671 17.27 46.72 56.74
C ALA A 671 18.25 47.91 56.67
N THR A 672 19.11 47.89 55.64
CA THR A 672 20.07 48.96 55.37
C THR A 672 19.94 49.44 53.92
N LEU A 673 19.87 50.75 53.72
CA LEU A 673 20.08 51.41 52.43
C LEU A 673 21.50 51.97 52.40
N GLU A 674 22.33 51.51 51.48
CA GLU A 674 23.68 52.02 51.24
C GLU A 674 23.71 52.88 49.98
N LEU A 675 23.98 54.18 50.14
CA LEU A 675 24.22 55.10 49.03
C LEU A 675 25.72 55.38 48.94
N SER A 676 26.36 54.89 47.88
CA SER A 676 27.77 55.15 47.60
C SER A 676 27.92 56.36 46.69
N GLN A 677 28.71 57.37 47.10
CA GLN A 677 28.98 58.59 46.31
C GLN A 677 29.89 58.33 45.12
#